data_AF-A0A9R1X6Y5-F1
#
_entry.id   AF-A0A9R1X6Y5-F1
#
_cell.length_a   1.000
_cell.length_b   1.000
_cell.length_c   1.000
_cell.angle_alpha   90.00
_cell.angle_beta   90.00
_cell.angle_gamma   90.00
#
_symmetry.space_group_name_H-M   'P 1'
#
loop_
_entity.id
_entity.type
_entity.pdbx_description
1 polymer ?
#
loop_
_entity_poly.entity_id
_entity_poly.type
_entity_poly.pdbx_seq_one_letter_code
_entity_poly.pdbx_strand_id
1 'polypeptide(L)'
;MASSNTSPTSFETQVAEFIRARGGNASETNYQYPYPSHVNAASFVSIKLLSKTNYSLWQEQMMCLVESHDMLSFINGTLKNPKEHATSNKQCDNTMEAKCREWKRSDTLVKGWIFGSLSENVMHTVVGLYTANDVWEKLKTTYSTPPAPTTTTASCSNTIKKDEAEYLPLYRAITRNDWEKAHEIFNQDKDALTAKLDNLGSRALHIAIEKAESMQFLENLLKEINPESLPTLVTIYSGNPLHHAAAIDNTMAAKMLVKKNPYLLFSLDGNSSLPIHTASLNSHRRTFLYLLDACKNHIRLSQQDGYHSPFEGINGARLLSTAIESGFLEASNELIKDYPDMARSKCIKDNAHWVPLWSISSMWDLYHNVPIEKNLMHDTNKIQDVENQETYKAKFLSKSMETCFYVIERIYVKIWKAALLKVPHIKHLQEEKVKHQEALLVLKSICKEVAKIDTLSDICEHYQDSLSIAAHNDTPEVIEQIIQYFPGSTLVIINGCTLFQVAIKERCEKLYNFLLCHMSYDQYRYQQGCDKVKNSTLHLAGQLAPTHKLNRVSGAALQMQRELQWFEEVGNFVKPKYKYQKNISQETPIMVFRREHKQLRNEGEEWMKKTADSYTIVAALIITIVFAAAITVPGGNDDVTGKAIYETKPSFIVFAISDAISLFSSTTSLLLFLSILTTRYREEDFLYRLPKRLILGLTMLFLSVTSMMVAFSATLYLMFGQEKAWIMIPIATLTCLPIASFVTLQLPLLVDLISSTYGYGIFVKQSDCKMKQS
;
A
#
# COMPACT_ATOMS: atom_id res chain seq x y z
N MET A 1 -18.63 -55.13 -31.97
CA MET A 1 -17.76 -54.37 -32.89
C MET A 1 -18.44 -53.07 -33.24
N ALA A 2 -18.02 -51.97 -32.63
CA ALA A 2 -18.03 -50.60 -33.16
C ALA A 2 -17.51 -49.68 -32.05
N SER A 3 -16.45 -48.96 -32.39
CA SER A 3 -15.61 -48.13 -31.52
C SER A 3 -16.26 -46.82 -31.11
N SER A 4 -15.96 -46.44 -29.88
CA SER A 4 -16.05 -45.10 -29.29
C SER A 4 -15.41 -44.00 -30.13
N ASN A 5 -16.07 -42.84 -30.23
CA ASN A 5 -15.43 -41.53 -30.39
C ASN A 5 -16.40 -40.42 -29.95
N THR A 6 -16.30 -40.01 -28.68
CA THR A 6 -16.88 -38.77 -28.14
C THR A 6 -15.86 -37.66 -28.28
N SER A 7 -16.16 -36.65 -29.09
CA SER A 7 -15.41 -35.40 -29.23
C SER A 7 -15.72 -34.44 -28.07
N PRO A 8 -14.74 -33.76 -27.45
CA PRO A 8 -14.96 -32.70 -26.48
C PRO A 8 -14.84 -31.31 -27.14
N THR A 9 -15.92 -30.78 -27.71
CA THR A 9 -15.93 -29.46 -28.39
C THR A 9 -16.80 -28.43 -27.67
N SER A 10 -16.78 -28.40 -26.35
CA SER A 10 -17.50 -27.37 -25.56
C SER A 10 -16.58 -26.33 -24.94
N PHE A 11 -15.31 -26.67 -24.67
CA PHE A 11 -14.39 -25.78 -23.97
C PHE A 11 -13.58 -24.91 -24.95
N GLU A 12 -13.14 -25.47 -26.08
CA GLU A 12 -12.44 -24.70 -27.13
C GLU A 12 -13.35 -23.64 -27.78
N THR A 13 -14.65 -23.91 -27.91
CA THR A 13 -15.62 -22.96 -28.46
C THR A 13 -15.88 -21.80 -27.49
N GLN A 14 -15.91 -22.06 -26.18
CA GLN A 14 -16.06 -21.00 -25.17
C GLN A 14 -14.79 -20.16 -25.02
N VAL A 15 -13.59 -20.74 -25.17
CA VAL A 15 -12.34 -19.98 -25.21
C VAL A 15 -12.24 -19.14 -26.49
N ALA A 16 -12.69 -19.67 -27.64
CA ALA A 16 -12.74 -18.92 -28.89
C ALA A 16 -13.75 -17.75 -28.85
N GLU A 17 -14.90 -17.91 -28.18
CA GLU A 17 -15.85 -16.80 -27.95
C GLU A 17 -15.34 -15.79 -26.91
N PHE A 18 -14.63 -16.24 -25.88
CA PHE A 18 -13.99 -15.35 -24.90
C PHE A 18 -12.87 -14.49 -25.53
N ILE A 19 -12.11 -15.06 -26.47
CA ILE A 19 -11.11 -14.32 -27.26
C ILE A 19 -11.80 -13.35 -28.23
N ARG A 20 -12.93 -13.73 -28.83
CA ARG A 20 -13.69 -12.87 -29.76
C ARG A 20 -14.41 -11.71 -29.05
N ALA A 21 -14.86 -11.89 -27.81
CA ALA A 21 -15.58 -10.87 -27.03
C ALA A 21 -14.69 -9.74 -26.46
N ARG A 22 -13.36 -9.93 -26.39
CA ARG A 22 -12.41 -8.88 -26.00
C ARG A 22 -11.93 -8.02 -27.19
N GLY A 23 -12.18 -8.48 -28.41
CA GLY A 23 -11.91 -7.77 -29.66
C GLY A 23 -13.09 -6.90 -30.10
N GLY A 24 -13.52 -5.97 -29.24
CA GLY A 24 -14.54 -4.98 -29.63
C GLY A 24 -13.94 -3.91 -30.54
N ASN A 25 -14.30 -3.95 -31.82
CA ASN A 25 -14.28 -2.85 -32.80
C ASN A 25 -13.13 -1.82 -32.65
N ALA A 26 -11.90 -2.23 -32.92
CA ALA A 26 -10.96 -1.32 -33.53
C ALA A 26 -11.13 -1.47 -35.04
N SER A 27 -11.67 -0.44 -35.69
CA SER A 27 -11.36 -0.20 -37.10
C SER A 27 -9.86 -0.48 -37.31
N GLU A 28 -9.51 -1.35 -38.25
CA GLU A 28 -8.13 -1.53 -38.70
C GLU A 28 -7.63 -0.20 -39.30
N THR A 29 -7.27 0.73 -38.42
CA THR A 29 -6.32 1.77 -38.74
C THR A 29 -5.00 1.04 -38.88
N ASN A 30 -4.64 0.76 -40.11
CA ASN A 30 -3.41 0.10 -40.51
C ASN A 30 -2.22 0.99 -40.09
N TYR A 31 -1.82 0.93 -38.81
CA TYR A 31 -0.70 1.68 -38.27
C TYR A 31 0.57 1.12 -38.90
N GLN A 32 1.33 1.97 -39.59
CA GLN A 32 2.54 1.59 -40.30
C GLN A 32 3.67 1.11 -39.36
N TYR A 33 3.55 1.36 -38.05
CA TYR A 33 4.49 0.94 -37.02
C TYR A 33 3.78 0.27 -35.82
N PRO A 34 4.24 -0.91 -35.36
CA PRO A 34 3.65 -1.61 -34.21
C PRO A 34 3.76 -0.82 -32.90
N TYR A 35 2.70 -0.81 -32.08
CA TYR A 35 2.71 -0.19 -30.74
C TYR A 35 1.92 -1.02 -29.70
N PRO A 36 2.49 -2.12 -29.20
CA PRO A 36 1.86 -2.98 -28.20
C PRO A 36 1.96 -2.38 -26.79
N SER A 37 1.14 -1.37 -26.50
CA SER A 37 1.15 -0.62 -25.23
C SER A 37 0.84 -1.44 -23.98
N HIS A 38 0.30 -2.64 -24.14
CA HIS A 38 -0.10 -3.55 -23.05
C HIS A 38 1.00 -4.54 -22.65
N VAL A 39 2.15 -4.54 -23.35
CA VAL A 39 3.24 -5.50 -23.13
C VAL A 39 4.29 -4.93 -22.18
N ASN A 40 4.61 -5.69 -21.14
CA ASN A 40 5.64 -5.35 -20.17
C ASN A 40 6.91 -6.16 -20.43
N ALA A 41 8.06 -5.51 -20.56
CA ALA A 41 9.34 -6.19 -20.76
C ALA A 41 9.67 -7.21 -19.66
N ALA A 42 9.23 -6.96 -18.42
CA ALA A 42 9.48 -7.85 -17.28
C ALA A 42 8.78 -9.22 -17.40
N SER A 43 7.76 -9.37 -18.25
CA SER A 43 7.11 -10.67 -18.47
C SER A 43 7.87 -11.57 -19.45
N PHE A 44 8.81 -11.02 -20.22
CA PHE A 44 9.61 -11.75 -21.23
C PHE A 44 11.10 -11.78 -20.88
N VAL A 45 11.62 -10.70 -20.30
CA VAL A 45 13.02 -10.56 -19.90
C VAL A 45 13.10 -10.58 -18.37
N SER A 46 13.40 -11.76 -17.82
CA SER A 46 13.50 -11.97 -16.37
C SER A 46 14.86 -11.58 -15.80
N ILE A 47 15.87 -11.44 -16.67
CA ILE A 47 17.26 -11.20 -16.29
C ILE A 47 17.62 -9.75 -16.57
N LYS A 48 18.15 -9.03 -15.56
CA LYS A 48 18.71 -7.69 -15.78
C LYS A 48 20.13 -7.79 -16.32
N LEU A 49 20.47 -7.01 -17.34
CA LEU A 49 21.84 -6.93 -17.85
C LEU A 49 22.75 -6.31 -16.79
N LEU A 50 23.74 -7.08 -16.33
CA LEU A 50 24.64 -6.73 -15.23
C LEU A 50 26.08 -6.57 -15.71
N SER A 51 26.54 -7.45 -16.60
CA SER A 51 27.90 -7.41 -17.14
C SER A 51 28.03 -8.21 -18.45
N LYS A 52 29.25 -8.36 -18.98
CA LYS A 52 29.51 -9.17 -20.18
C LYS A 52 29.12 -10.65 -19.99
N THR A 53 29.08 -11.15 -18.77
CA THR A 53 28.87 -12.58 -18.48
C THR A 53 27.44 -13.05 -18.73
N ASN A 54 26.44 -12.19 -18.53
CA ASN A 54 25.04 -12.52 -18.76
C ASN A 54 24.45 -11.88 -20.02
N TYR A 55 25.30 -11.24 -20.84
CA TYR A 55 24.87 -10.55 -22.06
C TYR A 55 24.26 -11.48 -23.09
N SER A 56 24.82 -12.67 -23.33
CA SER A 56 24.27 -13.63 -24.30
C SER A 56 22.85 -14.06 -23.92
N LEU A 57 22.63 -14.41 -22.65
CA LEU A 57 21.33 -14.85 -22.15
C LEU A 57 20.30 -13.71 -22.12
N TRP A 58 20.72 -12.51 -21.75
CA TRP A 58 19.89 -11.30 -21.83
C TRP A 58 19.51 -10.98 -23.28
N GLN A 59 20.48 -11.06 -24.19
CA GLN A 59 20.28 -10.79 -25.61
C GLN A 59 19.24 -11.74 -26.21
N GLU A 60 19.32 -13.05 -25.94
CA GLU A 60 18.33 -14.03 -26.39
C GLU A 60 16.91 -13.72 -25.90
N GLN A 61 16.73 -13.42 -24.61
CA GLN A 61 15.40 -13.08 -24.06
C GLN A 61 14.84 -11.79 -24.67
N MET A 62 15.70 -10.78 -24.86
CA MET A 62 15.28 -9.50 -25.41
C MET A 62 14.98 -9.60 -26.91
N MET A 63 15.71 -10.45 -27.65
CA MET A 63 15.40 -10.80 -29.03
C MET A 63 14.04 -11.49 -29.14
N CYS A 64 13.72 -12.45 -28.26
CA CYS A 64 12.40 -13.09 -28.24
C CYS A 64 11.25 -12.09 -28.07
N LEU A 65 11.39 -11.11 -27.15
CA LEU A 65 10.38 -10.06 -26.94
C LEU A 65 10.18 -9.18 -28.18
N VAL A 66 11.28 -8.80 -28.83
CA VAL A 66 11.25 -7.83 -29.93
C VAL A 66 10.80 -8.50 -31.24
N GLU A 67 11.23 -9.74 -31.47
CA GLU A 67 10.81 -10.56 -32.63
C GLU A 67 9.34 -10.95 -32.53
N SER A 68 8.85 -11.33 -31.34
CA SER A 68 7.43 -11.70 -31.18
C SER A 68 6.45 -10.57 -31.45
N HIS A 69 6.92 -9.32 -31.53
CA HIS A 69 6.12 -8.12 -31.78
C HIS A 69 6.50 -7.41 -33.09
N ASP A 70 7.29 -8.05 -33.95
CA ASP A 70 7.72 -7.53 -35.26
C ASP A 70 8.44 -6.14 -35.19
N MET A 71 9.18 -5.92 -34.10
CA MET A 71 9.90 -4.65 -33.84
C MET A 71 11.42 -4.76 -33.99
N LEU A 72 11.91 -5.88 -34.56
CA LEU A 72 13.34 -6.12 -34.78
C LEU A 72 13.99 -5.00 -35.61
N SER A 73 13.23 -4.43 -36.54
CA SER A 73 13.64 -3.38 -37.47
C SER A 73 14.11 -2.08 -36.78
N PHE A 74 13.64 -1.81 -35.56
CA PHE A 74 14.06 -0.68 -34.72
C PHE A 74 15.42 -0.90 -34.04
N ILE A 75 15.77 -2.17 -33.79
CA ILE A 75 16.99 -2.54 -33.08
C ILE A 75 18.16 -2.77 -34.03
N ASN A 76 17.90 -3.36 -35.20
CA ASN A 76 18.91 -3.60 -36.23
C ASN A 76 19.16 -2.37 -37.14
N GLY A 77 18.40 -1.28 -36.96
CA GLY A 77 18.63 0.00 -37.65
C GLY A 77 18.22 0.02 -39.12
N THR A 78 17.52 -1.01 -39.58
CA THR A 78 16.96 -1.10 -40.94
C THR A 78 15.84 -0.07 -41.17
N LEU A 79 15.16 0.34 -40.11
CA LEU A 79 14.06 1.29 -40.11
C LEU A 79 14.51 2.68 -39.59
N LYS A 80 15.06 3.52 -40.47
CA LYS A 80 15.57 4.86 -40.09
C LYS A 80 14.45 5.88 -39.91
N ASN A 81 14.73 6.91 -39.11
CA ASN A 81 13.80 8.01 -38.85
C ASN A 81 13.38 8.68 -40.19
N PRO A 82 12.08 8.78 -40.49
CA PRO A 82 11.57 9.35 -41.74
C PRO A 82 12.02 10.80 -42.04
N LYS A 83 12.50 11.56 -41.03
CA LYS A 83 12.98 12.93 -41.22
C LYS A 83 14.43 13.04 -41.73
N GLU A 84 15.25 12.00 -41.63
CA GLU A 84 16.66 12.05 -42.06
C GLU A 84 16.84 12.04 -43.58
N HIS A 85 15.81 11.65 -44.35
CA HIS A 85 15.84 11.62 -45.82
C HIS A 85 15.15 12.82 -46.50
N ALA A 86 14.64 13.80 -45.74
CA ALA A 86 14.03 15.00 -46.30
C ALA A 86 15.10 16.07 -46.58
N THR A 87 15.88 15.90 -47.64
CA THR A 87 16.67 17.00 -48.21
C THR A 87 15.72 18.10 -48.72
N SER A 88 15.81 19.27 -48.08
CA SER A 88 15.54 20.62 -48.63
C SER A 88 14.29 20.80 -49.49
N ASN A 89 13.37 21.63 -48.99
CA ASN A 89 12.31 22.34 -49.71
C ASN A 89 11.21 21.46 -50.35
N LYS A 90 10.18 21.15 -49.56
CA LYS A 90 8.77 21.27 -49.94
C LYS A 90 7.89 21.18 -48.68
N GLN A 91 6.75 21.85 -48.75
CA GLN A 91 5.72 21.99 -47.72
C GLN A 91 5.53 20.68 -46.93
N CYS A 92 5.62 20.76 -45.60
CA CYS A 92 5.51 19.62 -44.71
C CYS A 92 4.09 19.03 -44.83
N ASP A 93 3.95 17.91 -45.54
CA ASP A 93 2.71 17.16 -45.58
C ASP A 93 2.39 16.67 -44.16
N ASN A 94 1.21 17.02 -43.63
CA ASN A 94 0.71 16.59 -42.31
C ASN A 94 0.82 15.06 -42.10
N THR A 95 0.77 14.29 -43.19
CA THR A 95 0.93 12.83 -43.24
C THR A 95 2.36 12.38 -42.87
N MET A 96 3.40 13.13 -43.26
CA MET A 96 4.80 12.77 -42.95
C MET A 96 5.14 13.05 -41.48
N GLU A 97 4.57 14.11 -40.90
CA GLU A 97 4.71 14.39 -39.47
C GLU A 97 4.00 13.36 -38.59
N ALA A 98 2.82 12.88 -39.02
CA ALA A 98 2.10 11.79 -38.35
C ALA A 98 2.93 10.51 -38.33
N LYS A 99 3.51 10.10 -39.48
CA LYS A 99 4.37 8.91 -39.57
C LYS A 99 5.64 9.03 -38.71
N CYS A 100 6.25 10.22 -38.64
CA CYS A 100 7.40 10.46 -37.77
C CYS A 100 7.03 10.33 -36.28
N ARG A 101 5.84 10.80 -35.88
CA ARG A 101 5.33 10.62 -34.51
C ARG A 101 5.08 9.15 -34.18
N GLU A 102 4.52 8.39 -35.10
CA GLU A 102 4.25 6.95 -34.92
C GLU A 102 5.54 6.13 -34.83
N TRP A 103 6.52 6.40 -35.69
CA TRP A 103 7.85 5.79 -35.63
C TRP A 103 8.52 6.09 -34.29
N LYS A 104 8.54 7.37 -33.88
CA LYS A 104 9.17 7.81 -32.61
C LYS A 104 8.52 7.16 -31.39
N ARG A 105 7.19 6.99 -31.41
CA ARG A 105 6.44 6.33 -30.34
C ARG A 105 6.86 4.86 -30.18
N SER A 106 7.08 4.17 -31.30
CA SER A 106 7.45 2.75 -31.33
C SER A 106 8.93 2.55 -30.95
N ASP A 107 9.83 3.39 -31.47
CA ASP A 107 11.25 3.42 -31.08
C ASP A 107 11.44 3.71 -29.57
N THR A 108 10.68 4.68 -29.04
CA THR A 108 10.72 5.00 -27.60
C THR A 108 10.21 3.85 -26.73
N LEU A 109 9.23 3.07 -27.21
CA LEU A 109 8.72 1.90 -26.49
C LEU A 109 9.78 0.81 -26.38
N VAL A 110 10.42 0.45 -27.50
CA VAL A 110 11.51 -0.54 -27.53
C VAL A 110 12.67 -0.11 -26.63
N LYS A 111 13.03 1.18 -26.67
CA LYS A 111 14.03 1.75 -25.76
C LYS A 111 13.62 1.65 -24.29
N GLY A 112 12.34 1.87 -23.97
CA GLY A 112 11.79 1.68 -22.63
C GLY A 112 11.89 0.23 -22.15
N TRP A 113 11.65 -0.74 -23.03
CA TRP A 113 11.84 -2.16 -22.73
C TRP A 113 13.32 -2.49 -22.47
N ILE A 114 14.23 -1.97 -23.29
CA ILE A 114 15.67 -2.14 -23.06
C ILE A 114 16.03 -1.58 -21.68
N PHE A 115 15.68 -0.33 -21.37
CA PHE A 115 15.98 0.32 -20.08
C PHE A 115 15.40 -0.42 -18.88
N GLY A 116 14.16 -0.91 -18.97
CA GLY A 116 13.55 -1.72 -17.92
C GLY A 116 14.30 -3.03 -17.62
N SER A 117 15.07 -3.52 -18.59
CA SER A 117 15.87 -4.74 -18.48
C SER A 117 17.35 -4.50 -18.11
N LEU A 118 17.77 -3.26 -17.84
CA LEU A 118 19.16 -2.95 -17.43
C LEU A 118 19.28 -2.83 -15.90
N SER A 119 20.46 -3.15 -15.37
CA SER A 119 20.85 -2.74 -14.02
C SER A 119 21.27 -1.26 -14.00
N GLU A 120 21.22 -0.63 -12.83
CA GLU A 120 21.56 0.81 -12.67
C GLU A 120 22.97 1.13 -13.19
N ASN A 121 23.95 0.26 -12.92
CA ASN A 121 25.33 0.42 -13.39
C ASN A 121 25.44 0.40 -14.92
N VAL A 122 24.66 -0.45 -15.61
CA VAL A 122 24.67 -0.54 -17.07
C VAL A 122 23.87 0.61 -17.69
N MET A 123 22.82 1.08 -17.02
CA MET A 123 22.00 2.20 -17.48
C MET A 123 22.83 3.46 -17.72
N HIS A 124 23.78 3.78 -16.83
CA HIS A 124 24.68 4.93 -16.98
C HIS A 124 25.51 4.92 -18.29
N THR A 125 25.72 3.74 -18.91
CA THR A 125 26.50 3.62 -20.15
C THR A 125 25.72 3.98 -21.42
N VAL A 126 24.38 4.00 -21.34
CA VAL A 126 23.48 4.23 -22.48
C VAL A 126 22.61 5.48 -22.32
N VAL A 127 22.68 6.14 -21.16
CA VAL A 127 22.04 7.44 -20.91
C VAL A 127 22.60 8.47 -21.89
N GLY A 128 21.70 9.16 -22.61
CA GLY A 128 22.05 10.20 -23.60
C GLY A 128 22.00 9.74 -25.06
N LEU A 129 21.83 8.44 -25.35
CA LEU A 129 21.61 7.95 -26.71
C LEU A 129 20.17 8.20 -27.16
N TYR A 130 19.96 8.48 -28.45
CA TYR A 130 18.69 9.00 -28.94
C TYR A 130 17.72 7.90 -29.39
N THR A 131 18.17 6.90 -30.14
CA THR A 131 17.31 5.82 -30.69
C THR A 131 17.47 4.48 -29.96
N ALA A 132 16.54 3.55 -30.15
CA ALA A 132 16.66 2.18 -29.64
C ALA A 132 17.84 1.42 -30.28
N ASN A 133 18.10 1.66 -31.57
CA ASN A 133 19.26 1.12 -32.29
C ASN A 133 20.58 1.58 -31.66
N ASP A 134 20.73 2.87 -31.36
CA ASP A 134 21.95 3.41 -30.74
C ASP A 134 22.23 2.72 -29.40
N VAL A 135 21.18 2.57 -28.58
CA VAL A 135 21.27 1.90 -27.29
C VAL A 135 21.67 0.43 -27.48
N TRP A 136 21.06 -0.27 -28.43
CA TRP A 136 21.36 -1.67 -28.69
C TRP A 136 22.78 -1.89 -29.20
N GLU A 137 23.22 -1.11 -30.19
CA GLU A 137 24.58 -1.20 -30.74
C GLU A 137 25.63 -0.81 -29.68
N LYS A 138 25.33 0.16 -28.81
CA LYS A 138 26.21 0.48 -27.67
C LYS A 138 26.33 -0.68 -26.69
N LEU A 139 25.23 -1.35 -26.35
CA LEU A 139 25.26 -2.53 -25.48
C LEU A 139 25.97 -3.70 -26.16
N LYS A 140 25.70 -3.94 -27.43
CA LYS A 140 26.32 -4.99 -28.22
C LYS A 140 27.84 -4.79 -28.34
N THR A 141 28.30 -3.60 -28.71
CA THR A 141 29.73 -3.29 -28.79
C THR A 141 30.43 -3.38 -27.43
N THR A 142 29.76 -2.96 -26.36
CA THR A 142 30.33 -2.98 -25.00
C THR A 142 30.39 -4.40 -24.44
N TYR A 143 29.39 -5.25 -24.72
CA TYR A 143 29.18 -6.51 -24.02
C TYR A 143 29.21 -7.80 -24.89
N SER A 144 29.24 -7.73 -26.24
CA SER A 144 29.23 -8.91 -27.15
C SER A 144 30.60 -9.48 -27.56
N THR A 145 31.74 -8.89 -27.17
CA THR A 145 33.05 -9.36 -27.67
C THR A 145 33.53 -10.65 -26.98
N PRO A 146 33.92 -11.72 -27.72
CA PRO A 146 34.69 -12.84 -27.17
C PRO A 146 36.18 -12.42 -26.98
N PRO A 147 36.94 -13.10 -26.09
CA PRO A 147 38.30 -12.68 -25.78
C PRO A 147 39.28 -13.08 -26.90
N ALA A 148 40.07 -12.12 -27.39
CA ALA A 148 41.29 -12.38 -28.16
C ALA A 148 42.47 -11.59 -27.54
N PRO A 149 43.70 -12.14 -27.59
CA PRO A 149 44.76 -11.85 -26.64
C PRO A 149 45.67 -10.70 -27.11
N THR A 150 46.10 -9.84 -26.18
CA THR A 150 47.42 -9.14 -26.13
C THR A 150 47.39 -8.16 -24.94
N THR A 151 48.06 -8.46 -23.82
CA THR A 151 49.37 -7.88 -23.39
C THR A 151 49.42 -6.35 -23.56
N THR A 152 49.55 -5.50 -22.54
CA THR A 152 49.96 -5.59 -21.12
C THR A 152 49.54 -4.22 -20.54
N THR A 153 48.77 -4.09 -19.46
CA THR A 153 49.26 -4.00 -18.07
C THR A 153 48.07 -4.07 -17.11
N ALA A 154 47.76 -5.25 -16.56
CA ALA A 154 46.88 -5.36 -15.40
C ALA A 154 47.26 -6.62 -14.61
N SER A 155 48.08 -6.42 -13.59
CA SER A 155 48.64 -7.44 -12.70
C SER A 155 47.62 -8.11 -11.75
N CYS A 156 46.31 -8.04 -12.01
CA CYS A 156 45.28 -8.51 -11.06
C CYS A 156 44.01 -8.98 -11.80
N SER A 157 43.97 -10.22 -12.32
CA SER A 157 42.70 -10.92 -12.64
C SER A 157 42.89 -12.38 -13.12
N ASN A 158 44.08 -12.74 -13.63
CA ASN A 158 44.36 -14.12 -14.07
C ASN A 158 44.62 -15.12 -12.93
N THR A 159 44.84 -14.66 -11.70
CA THR A 159 45.09 -15.52 -10.53
C THR A 159 43.79 -16.13 -9.97
N ILE A 160 42.70 -15.35 -9.89
CA ILE A 160 41.45 -15.74 -9.20
C ILE A 160 40.75 -16.94 -9.86
N LYS A 161 40.73 -17.01 -11.20
CA LYS A 161 40.10 -18.14 -11.93
C LYS A 161 40.91 -19.44 -11.86
N LYS A 162 42.19 -19.36 -11.48
CA LYS A 162 43.07 -20.53 -11.33
C LYS A 162 42.87 -21.16 -9.95
N ASP A 163 42.79 -20.32 -8.91
CA ASP A 163 42.58 -20.72 -7.51
C ASP A 163 41.18 -21.35 -7.28
N GLU A 164 40.11 -20.84 -7.91
CA GLU A 164 38.75 -21.42 -7.77
C GLU A 164 38.64 -22.86 -8.31
N ALA A 165 39.39 -23.20 -9.36
CA ALA A 165 39.41 -24.55 -9.92
C ALA A 165 40.29 -25.50 -9.09
N GLU A 166 41.36 -24.97 -8.50
CA GLU A 166 42.34 -25.70 -7.69
C GLU A 166 41.78 -26.10 -6.31
N TYR A 167 41.02 -25.21 -5.64
CA TYR A 167 40.43 -25.47 -4.32
C TYR A 167 38.94 -25.84 -4.34
N LEU A 168 38.36 -26.17 -5.50
CA LEU A 168 37.02 -26.73 -5.59
C LEU A 168 36.82 -28.01 -4.73
N PRO A 169 37.80 -28.93 -4.60
CA PRO A 169 37.70 -30.06 -3.68
C PRO A 169 37.57 -29.62 -2.22
N LEU A 170 38.28 -28.57 -1.82
CA LEU A 170 38.19 -28.00 -0.47
C LEU A 170 36.81 -27.39 -0.22
N TYR A 171 36.27 -26.62 -1.18
CA TYR A 171 34.90 -26.10 -1.10
C TYR A 171 33.88 -27.23 -0.90
N ARG A 172 34.03 -28.34 -1.65
CA ARG A 172 33.17 -29.53 -1.53
C ARG A 172 33.35 -30.25 -0.19
N ALA A 173 34.56 -30.28 0.36
CA ALA A 173 34.82 -30.88 1.66
C ALA A 173 34.15 -30.08 2.79
N ILE A 174 34.27 -28.75 2.76
CA ILE A 174 33.63 -27.85 3.73
C ILE A 174 32.10 -27.97 3.66
N THR A 175 31.52 -27.91 2.46
CA THR A 175 30.06 -28.02 2.26
C THR A 175 29.48 -29.39 2.62
N ARG A 176 30.28 -30.46 2.53
CA ARG A 176 29.91 -31.81 2.99
C ARG A 176 30.28 -32.08 4.45
N ASN A 177 30.80 -31.07 5.14
CA ASN A 177 31.22 -31.16 6.54
C ASN A 177 32.27 -32.28 6.79
N ASP A 178 33.13 -32.53 5.81
CA ASP A 178 34.15 -33.58 5.81
C ASP A 178 35.50 -32.99 6.27
N TRP A 179 35.70 -32.95 7.60
CA TRP A 179 36.90 -32.35 8.21
C TRP A 179 38.18 -33.09 7.80
N GLU A 180 38.16 -34.41 7.69
CA GLU A 180 39.35 -35.19 7.37
C GLU A 180 39.90 -34.82 5.99
N LYS A 181 39.02 -34.74 4.98
CA LYS A 181 39.42 -34.31 3.63
C LYS A 181 39.84 -32.85 3.57
N ALA A 182 39.16 -31.96 4.30
CA ALA A 182 39.56 -30.56 4.36
C ALA A 182 40.94 -30.39 5.02
N HIS A 183 41.18 -31.12 6.12
CA HIS A 183 42.44 -31.11 6.86
C HIS A 183 43.59 -31.74 6.07
N GLU A 184 43.34 -32.77 5.27
CA GLU A 184 44.34 -33.30 4.33
C GLU A 184 44.79 -32.21 3.34
N ILE A 185 43.85 -31.46 2.78
CA ILE A 185 44.15 -30.37 1.84
C ILE A 185 44.91 -29.23 2.54
N PHE A 186 44.53 -28.86 3.77
CA PHE A 186 45.26 -27.84 4.55
C PHE A 186 46.70 -28.25 4.91
N ASN A 187 46.94 -29.55 5.09
CA ASN A 187 48.30 -30.06 5.36
C ASN A 187 49.17 -30.12 4.10
N GLN A 188 48.56 -30.40 2.95
CA GLN A 188 49.23 -30.39 1.65
C GLN A 188 49.56 -28.97 1.21
N ASP A 189 48.67 -28.02 1.50
CA ASP A 189 48.82 -26.62 1.13
C ASP A 189 48.30 -25.69 2.23
N LYS A 190 49.24 -25.01 2.90
CA LYS A 190 48.91 -24.06 3.98
C LYS A 190 48.24 -22.79 3.46
N ASP A 191 48.47 -22.42 2.20
CA ASP A 191 47.88 -21.23 1.60
C ASP A 191 46.37 -21.42 1.35
N ALA A 192 45.90 -22.68 1.29
CA ALA A 192 44.49 -23.06 1.16
C ALA A 192 43.58 -22.48 2.26
N LEU A 193 44.11 -22.17 3.45
CA LEU A 193 43.37 -21.52 4.54
C LEU A 193 43.04 -20.05 4.22
N THR A 194 43.87 -19.39 3.41
CA THR A 194 43.73 -17.98 3.05
C THR A 194 43.27 -17.76 1.61
N ALA A 195 43.18 -18.84 0.82
CA ALA A 195 42.71 -18.86 -0.56
C ALA A 195 41.26 -18.38 -0.69
N LYS A 196 40.97 -17.70 -1.79
CA LYS A 196 39.63 -17.25 -2.16
C LYS A 196 38.92 -18.40 -2.89
N LEU A 197 37.80 -18.84 -2.34
CA LEU A 197 37.10 -20.05 -2.76
C LEU A 197 35.82 -19.78 -3.57
N ASP A 198 35.40 -18.52 -3.67
CA ASP A 198 34.25 -18.11 -4.47
C ASP A 198 34.40 -16.67 -5.04
N ASN A 199 33.42 -16.28 -5.85
CA ASN A 199 33.31 -14.96 -6.46
C ASN A 199 33.14 -13.81 -5.43
N LEU A 200 32.80 -14.12 -4.18
CA LEU A 200 32.68 -13.16 -3.07
C LEU A 200 34.01 -13.00 -2.31
N GLY A 201 35.07 -13.69 -2.75
CA GLY A 201 36.36 -13.74 -2.06
C GLY A 201 36.26 -14.44 -0.70
N SER A 202 35.23 -15.25 -0.49
CA SER A 202 35.03 -16.03 0.72
C SER A 202 36.17 -17.03 0.87
N ARG A 203 36.72 -17.08 2.08
CA ARG A 203 37.74 -18.06 2.47
C ARG A 203 37.09 -19.28 3.13
N ALA A 204 37.87 -20.32 3.39
CA ALA A 204 37.41 -21.54 4.06
C ALA A 204 36.56 -21.25 5.31
N LEU A 205 36.97 -20.28 6.13
CA LEU A 205 36.24 -19.88 7.33
C LEU A 205 34.85 -19.26 7.05
N HIS A 206 34.72 -18.43 6.02
CA HIS A 206 33.43 -17.82 5.65
C HIS A 206 32.43 -18.87 5.17
N ILE A 207 32.90 -19.78 4.31
CA ILE A 207 32.07 -20.87 3.80
C ILE A 207 31.71 -21.85 4.92
N ALA A 208 32.63 -22.13 5.85
CA ALA A 208 32.34 -22.95 7.02
C ALA A 208 31.26 -22.30 7.91
N ILE A 209 31.31 -20.99 8.13
CA ILE A 209 30.28 -20.28 8.91
C ILE A 209 28.89 -20.38 8.25
N GLU A 210 28.85 -20.34 6.91
CA GLU A 210 27.59 -20.38 6.14
C GLU A 210 27.04 -21.80 5.93
N LYS A 211 27.92 -22.77 5.67
CA LYS A 211 27.53 -24.09 5.15
C LYS A 211 27.85 -25.26 6.09
N ALA A 212 28.70 -25.09 7.10
CA ALA A 212 29.05 -26.21 7.96
C ALA A 212 27.87 -26.56 8.88
N GLU A 213 27.35 -27.78 8.72
CA GLU A 213 26.29 -28.31 9.57
C GLU A 213 26.80 -28.66 10.99
N SER A 214 28.10 -28.97 11.14
CA SER A 214 28.71 -29.31 12.43
C SER A 214 29.55 -28.18 13.01
N MET A 215 29.22 -27.81 14.25
CA MET A 215 30.03 -26.89 15.05
C MET A 215 31.45 -27.39 15.29
N GLN A 216 31.67 -28.72 15.25
CA GLN A 216 32.98 -29.32 15.42
C GLN A 216 33.94 -28.98 14.28
N PHE A 217 33.41 -28.91 13.04
CA PHE A 217 34.20 -28.53 11.87
C PHE A 217 34.72 -27.10 12.03
N LEU A 218 33.83 -26.17 12.44
CA LEU A 218 34.21 -24.78 12.69
C LEU A 218 35.19 -24.66 13.85
N GLU A 219 35.03 -25.45 14.91
CA GLU A 219 35.94 -25.43 16.05
C GLU A 219 37.35 -25.89 15.67
N ASN A 220 37.44 -26.98 14.90
CA ASN A 220 38.71 -27.50 14.43
C ASN A 220 39.37 -26.51 13.46
N LEU A 221 38.61 -25.91 12.54
CA LEU A 221 39.12 -24.88 11.63
C LEU A 221 39.65 -23.65 12.37
N LEU A 222 38.96 -23.20 13.41
CA LEU A 222 39.39 -22.07 14.23
C LEU A 222 40.61 -22.40 15.11
N LYS A 223 40.93 -23.68 15.36
CA LYS A 223 42.18 -24.06 16.06
C LYS A 223 43.40 -23.84 15.17
N GLU A 224 43.29 -24.14 13.88
CA GLU A 224 44.36 -23.97 12.89
C GLU A 224 44.63 -22.51 12.52
N ILE A 225 43.64 -21.63 12.65
CA ILE A 225 43.79 -20.21 12.32
C ILE A 225 44.42 -19.42 13.47
N ASN A 226 45.45 -18.64 13.15
CA ASN A 226 46.07 -17.69 14.07
C ASN A 226 45.06 -16.57 14.45
N PRO A 227 44.80 -16.31 15.75
CA PRO A 227 43.93 -15.22 16.18
C PRO A 227 44.24 -13.87 15.53
N GLU A 228 45.52 -13.52 15.36
CA GLU A 228 45.95 -12.23 14.83
C GLU A 228 45.68 -12.07 13.33
N SER A 229 45.53 -13.17 12.59
CA SER A 229 45.18 -13.12 11.17
C SER A 229 43.67 -13.07 10.94
N LEU A 230 42.81 -13.33 11.93
CA LEU A 230 41.36 -13.30 11.76
C LEU A 230 40.80 -11.97 11.22
N PRO A 231 41.27 -10.78 11.68
CA PRO A 231 40.81 -9.51 11.12
C PRO A 231 41.22 -9.29 9.66
N THR A 232 42.27 -9.97 9.17
CA THR A 232 42.74 -9.85 7.78
C THR A 232 42.00 -10.80 6.82
N LEU A 233 41.26 -11.78 7.35
CA LEU A 233 40.40 -12.67 6.57
C LEU A 233 39.09 -11.96 6.22
N VAL A 234 39.14 -11.04 5.25
CA VAL A 234 37.97 -10.25 4.82
C VAL A 234 37.44 -10.64 3.44
N THR A 235 36.13 -10.58 3.24
CA THR A 235 35.49 -10.78 1.93
C THR A 235 35.74 -9.61 0.98
N ILE A 236 35.21 -9.66 -0.26
CA ILE A 236 35.27 -8.51 -1.20
C ILE A 236 34.62 -7.23 -0.64
N TYR A 237 33.68 -7.37 0.30
CA TYR A 237 33.03 -6.25 0.99
C TYR A 237 33.83 -5.77 2.19
N SER A 238 35.08 -6.22 2.36
CA SER A 238 35.91 -5.98 3.55
C SER A 238 35.28 -6.45 4.87
N GLY A 239 34.25 -7.28 4.82
CA GLY A 239 33.59 -7.83 5.99
C GLY A 239 34.42 -8.97 6.58
N ASN A 240 34.69 -8.90 7.89
CA ASN A 240 35.36 -9.97 8.63
C ASN A 240 34.42 -11.18 8.84
N PRO A 241 34.92 -12.33 9.35
CA PRO A 241 34.09 -13.53 9.55
C PRO A 241 32.91 -13.32 10.53
N LEU A 242 33.03 -12.36 11.45
CA LEU A 242 31.96 -12.03 12.40
C LEU A 242 30.81 -11.26 11.73
N HIS A 243 31.08 -10.41 10.73
CA HIS A 243 30.01 -9.81 9.90
C HIS A 243 29.22 -10.88 9.17
N HIS A 244 29.90 -11.91 8.64
CA HIS A 244 29.25 -13.03 7.96
C HIS A 244 28.37 -13.82 8.92
N ALA A 245 28.89 -14.17 10.10
CA ALA A 245 28.11 -14.85 11.14
C ALA A 245 26.90 -14.02 11.61
N ALA A 246 27.07 -12.69 11.72
CA ALA A 246 26.01 -11.75 12.06
C ALA A 246 24.94 -11.64 10.97
N ALA A 247 25.30 -11.76 9.69
CA ALA A 247 24.38 -11.67 8.56
C ALA A 247 23.47 -12.90 8.37
N ILE A 248 23.85 -14.06 8.93
CA ILE A 248 23.12 -15.34 8.75
C ILE A 248 22.50 -15.89 10.05
N ASP A 249 22.48 -15.09 11.12
CA ASP A 249 22.05 -15.46 12.49
C ASP A 249 22.79 -16.67 13.11
N ASN A 250 24.07 -16.89 12.76
CA ASN A 250 24.86 -17.96 13.36
C ASN A 250 25.50 -17.49 14.69
N THR A 251 24.68 -17.34 15.73
CA THR A 251 25.13 -16.85 17.06
C THR A 251 26.21 -17.75 17.68
N MET A 252 26.23 -19.04 17.37
CA MET A 252 27.23 -19.95 17.94
C MET A 252 28.60 -19.74 17.28
N ALA A 253 28.64 -19.58 15.95
CA ALA A 253 29.86 -19.14 15.27
C ALA A 253 30.33 -17.79 15.78
N ALA A 254 29.42 -16.83 15.99
CA ALA A 254 29.75 -15.53 16.57
C ALA A 254 30.38 -15.67 17.97
N LYS A 255 29.86 -16.55 18.82
CA LYS A 255 30.44 -16.87 20.14
C LYS A 255 31.87 -17.39 20.05
N MET A 256 32.12 -18.32 19.13
CA MET A 256 33.45 -18.91 18.94
C MET A 256 34.46 -17.91 18.39
N LEU A 257 34.03 -17.08 17.43
CA LEU A 257 34.87 -16.02 16.84
C LEU A 257 35.25 -14.96 17.87
N VAL A 258 34.29 -14.46 18.64
CA VAL A 258 34.55 -13.46 19.69
C VAL A 258 35.47 -14.04 20.78
N LYS A 259 35.26 -15.30 21.18
CA LYS A 259 36.15 -15.97 22.15
C LYS A 259 37.58 -16.09 21.65
N LYS A 260 37.77 -16.34 20.34
CA LYS A 260 39.09 -16.50 19.72
C LYS A 260 39.78 -15.15 19.50
N ASN A 261 39.05 -14.14 19.02
CA ASN A 261 39.54 -12.78 18.86
C ASN A 261 38.41 -11.73 19.02
N PRO A 262 38.31 -11.05 20.18
CA PRO A 262 37.28 -10.04 20.42
C PRO A 262 37.40 -8.76 19.58
N TYR A 263 38.55 -8.47 18.98
CA TYR A 263 38.75 -7.28 18.15
C TYR A 263 37.84 -7.23 16.91
N LEU A 264 37.36 -8.41 16.47
CA LEU A 264 36.40 -8.54 15.37
C LEU A 264 35.10 -7.77 15.61
N LEU A 265 34.74 -7.51 16.88
CA LEU A 265 33.55 -6.73 17.26
C LEU A 265 33.61 -5.27 16.80
N PHE A 266 34.82 -4.71 16.69
CA PHE A 266 35.05 -3.27 16.56
C PHE A 266 35.68 -2.85 15.23
N SER A 267 35.92 -3.80 14.32
CA SER A 267 36.42 -3.53 12.97
C SER A 267 35.27 -3.26 12.01
N LEU A 268 35.40 -2.24 11.16
CA LEU A 268 34.40 -1.89 10.15
C LEU A 268 34.53 -2.73 8.88
N ASP A 269 33.40 -3.02 8.24
CA ASP A 269 33.35 -3.52 6.87
C ASP A 269 33.47 -2.38 5.83
N GLY A 270 33.41 -2.73 4.54
CA GLY A 270 33.49 -1.78 3.43
C GLY A 270 32.32 -0.79 3.36
N ASN A 271 31.23 -1.05 4.07
CA ASN A 271 30.09 -0.15 4.22
C ASN A 271 30.17 0.67 5.52
N SER A 272 31.34 0.69 6.18
CA SER A 272 31.55 1.33 7.49
C SER A 272 30.58 0.82 8.55
N SER A 273 30.25 -0.47 8.52
CA SER A 273 29.36 -1.12 9.48
C SER A 273 30.13 -2.06 10.39
N LEU A 274 29.66 -2.22 11.64
CA LEU A 274 30.17 -3.17 12.61
C LEU A 274 29.31 -4.45 12.55
N PRO A 275 29.79 -5.59 13.05
CA PRO A 275 29.00 -6.82 13.04
C PRO A 275 27.66 -6.69 13.76
N ILE A 276 27.59 -5.87 14.81
CA ILE A 276 26.34 -5.57 15.53
C ILE A 276 25.34 -4.81 14.65
N HIS A 277 25.80 -3.90 13.78
CA HIS A 277 24.96 -3.23 12.79
C HIS A 277 24.39 -4.24 11.78
N THR A 278 25.21 -5.19 11.32
CA THR A 278 24.79 -6.24 10.38
C THR A 278 23.74 -7.17 11.00
N ALA A 279 23.93 -7.59 12.25
CA ALA A 279 22.94 -8.40 12.96
C ALA A 279 21.63 -7.62 13.17
N SER A 280 21.73 -6.32 13.47
CA SER A 280 20.55 -5.46 13.60
C SER A 280 19.83 -5.33 12.26
N LEU A 281 20.50 -4.91 11.19
CA LEU A 281 19.91 -4.68 9.86
C LEU A 281 19.18 -5.90 9.30
N ASN A 282 19.67 -7.12 9.58
CA ASN A 282 19.02 -8.36 9.14
C ASN A 282 17.95 -8.87 10.14
N SER A 283 17.61 -8.07 11.15
CA SER A 283 16.60 -8.36 12.19
C SER A 283 16.87 -9.67 12.96
N HIS A 284 18.14 -10.00 13.16
CA HIS A 284 18.58 -11.21 13.83
C HIS A 284 18.69 -11.01 15.35
N ARG A 285 17.54 -11.02 16.05
CA ARG A 285 17.43 -10.66 17.47
C ARG A 285 18.41 -11.42 18.37
N ARG A 286 18.56 -12.74 18.17
CA ARG A 286 19.39 -13.59 19.03
C ARG A 286 20.87 -13.23 18.91
N THR A 287 21.37 -13.11 17.68
CA THR A 287 22.76 -12.71 17.42
C THR A 287 23.01 -11.26 17.82
N PHE A 288 22.05 -10.36 17.58
CA PHE A 288 22.10 -8.97 18.01
C PHE A 288 22.27 -8.83 19.52
N LEU A 289 21.43 -9.48 20.34
CA LEU A 289 21.51 -9.40 21.80
C LEU A 289 22.84 -9.96 22.33
N TYR A 290 23.34 -11.04 21.73
CA TYR A 290 24.66 -11.57 22.07
C TYR A 290 25.78 -10.59 21.74
N LEU A 291 25.78 -10.01 20.53
CA LEU A 291 26.79 -9.04 20.12
C LEU A 291 26.72 -7.76 20.94
N LEU A 292 25.53 -7.32 21.35
CA LEU A 292 25.34 -6.18 22.23
C LEU A 292 26.02 -6.40 23.58
N ASP A 293 25.79 -7.55 24.22
CA ASP A 293 26.45 -7.92 25.47
C ASP A 293 27.98 -8.05 25.30
N ALA A 294 28.42 -8.71 24.24
CA ALA A 294 29.85 -8.86 23.94
C ALA A 294 30.55 -7.50 23.71
N CYS A 295 29.92 -6.58 22.98
CA CYS A 295 30.42 -5.22 22.78
C CYS A 295 30.53 -4.45 24.09
N LYS A 296 29.53 -4.54 24.99
CA LYS A 296 29.58 -3.91 26.32
C LYS A 296 30.74 -4.46 27.15
N ASN A 297 30.95 -5.78 27.13
CA ASN A 297 32.01 -6.45 27.90
C ASN A 297 33.43 -6.13 27.38
N HIS A 298 33.59 -5.91 26.08
CA HIS A 298 34.90 -5.69 25.44
C HIS A 298 35.15 -4.25 24.99
N ILE A 299 34.34 -3.29 25.42
CA ILE A 299 34.35 -1.91 24.90
C ILE A 299 35.72 -1.23 24.94
N ARG A 300 36.59 -1.57 25.90
CA ARG A 300 37.95 -1.00 26.00
C ARG A 300 38.81 -1.25 24.75
N LEU A 301 38.53 -2.32 24.01
CA LEU A 301 39.26 -2.65 22.78
C LEU A 301 38.94 -1.66 21.64
N SER A 302 37.79 -0.98 21.69
CA SER A 302 37.41 0.00 20.68
C SER A 302 38.20 1.30 20.75
N GLN A 303 39.04 1.48 21.77
CA GLN A 303 39.88 2.67 21.96
C GLN A 303 41.23 2.56 21.25
N GLN A 304 41.57 1.40 20.69
CA GLN A 304 42.81 1.19 19.94
C GLN A 304 42.69 1.70 18.50
N ASP A 305 43.80 2.17 17.94
CA ASP A 305 43.87 2.67 16.57
C ASP A 305 43.39 1.61 15.56
N GLY A 306 42.45 2.00 14.69
CA GLY A 306 41.82 1.12 13.69
C GLY A 306 40.55 0.41 14.16
N TYR A 307 40.12 0.61 15.40
CA TYR A 307 38.86 0.08 15.95
C TYR A 307 37.89 1.20 16.31
N HIS A 308 36.60 0.88 16.31
CA HIS A 308 35.54 1.87 16.46
C HIS A 308 34.50 1.45 17.50
N SER A 309 34.13 2.39 18.37
CA SER A 309 33.06 2.17 19.35
C SER A 309 31.70 2.03 18.65
N PRO A 310 30.87 1.03 19.01
CA PRO A 310 29.51 0.88 18.48
C PRO A 310 28.52 1.83 19.15
N PHE A 311 28.90 2.53 20.23
CA PHE A 311 28.00 3.33 21.06
C PHE A 311 28.27 4.84 20.97
N GLU A 312 29.21 5.26 20.14
CA GLU A 312 29.63 6.66 20.02
C GLU A 312 29.50 7.18 18.59
N GLY A 313 29.22 8.48 18.47
CA GLY A 313 29.17 9.20 17.20
C GLY A 313 28.27 8.54 16.15
N ILE A 314 28.79 8.44 14.92
CA ILE A 314 28.04 7.92 13.77
C ILE A 314 27.63 6.45 13.95
N ASN A 315 28.45 5.65 14.63
CA ASN A 315 28.18 4.23 14.87
C ASN A 315 27.06 4.04 15.89
N GLY A 316 27.10 4.80 16.99
CA GLY A 316 26.03 4.78 18.01
C GLY A 316 24.67 5.16 17.44
N ALA A 317 24.61 6.23 16.65
CA ALA A 317 23.39 6.65 15.97
C ALA A 317 22.89 5.59 14.96
N ARG A 318 23.81 4.99 14.19
CA ARG A 318 23.48 3.91 13.24
C ARG A 318 22.92 2.68 13.96
N LEU A 319 23.55 2.24 15.05
CA LEU A 319 23.08 1.11 15.86
C LEU A 319 21.69 1.35 16.42
N LEU A 320 21.44 2.53 16.98
CA LEU A 320 20.14 2.88 17.54
C LEU A 320 19.05 2.83 16.47
N SER A 321 19.31 3.41 15.30
CA SER A 321 18.34 3.43 14.21
C SER A 321 18.06 2.07 13.59
N THR A 322 19.09 1.26 13.34
CA THR A 322 18.88 -0.08 12.81
C THR A 322 18.21 -0.98 13.84
N ALA A 323 18.42 -0.76 15.14
CA ALA A 323 17.69 -1.48 16.18
C ALA A 323 16.21 -1.09 16.21
N ILE A 324 15.90 0.19 16.02
CA ILE A 324 14.51 0.68 15.91
C ILE A 324 13.82 0.10 14.68
N GLU A 325 14.43 0.20 13.49
CA GLU A 325 13.88 -0.30 12.21
C GLU A 325 13.61 -1.81 12.25
N SER A 326 14.43 -2.56 12.98
CA SER A 326 14.27 -4.01 13.17
C SER A 326 13.28 -4.38 14.29
N GLY A 327 12.67 -3.39 14.95
CA GLY A 327 11.67 -3.60 15.99
C GLY A 327 12.23 -3.97 17.36
N PHE A 328 13.53 -3.77 17.62
CA PHE A 328 14.17 -4.03 18.92
C PHE A 328 13.97 -2.86 19.89
N LEU A 329 12.70 -2.51 20.16
CA LEU A 329 12.31 -1.29 20.90
C LEU A 329 12.80 -1.29 22.35
N GLU A 330 12.74 -2.43 23.03
CA GLU A 330 13.24 -2.59 24.42
C GLU A 330 14.74 -2.34 24.50
N ALA A 331 15.52 -3.01 23.65
CA ALA A 331 16.97 -2.83 23.57
C ALA A 331 17.35 -1.39 23.16
N SER A 332 16.57 -0.78 22.26
CA SER A 332 16.76 0.63 21.86
C SER A 332 16.55 1.59 23.03
N ASN A 333 15.55 1.34 23.87
CA ASN A 333 15.28 2.15 25.05
C ASN A 333 16.39 2.00 26.12
N GLU A 334 16.92 0.79 26.31
CA GLU A 334 18.08 0.56 27.18
C GLU A 334 19.33 1.26 26.65
N LEU A 335 19.58 1.16 25.34
CA LEU A 335 20.67 1.82 24.65
C LEU A 335 20.64 3.35 24.85
N ILE A 336 19.47 3.98 24.75
CA ILE A 336 19.33 5.44 24.99
C ILE A 336 19.62 5.79 26.46
N LYS A 337 19.24 4.95 27.42
CA LYS A 337 19.51 5.18 28.85
C LYS A 337 20.99 5.07 29.17
N ASP A 338 21.67 4.06 28.62
CA ASP A 338 23.08 3.78 28.86
C ASP A 338 23.99 4.77 28.10
N TYR A 339 23.61 5.14 26.87
CA TYR A 339 24.41 5.96 25.95
C TYR A 339 23.57 7.08 25.31
N PRO A 340 23.22 8.14 26.06
CA PRO A 340 22.32 9.20 25.59
C PRO A 340 22.88 10.01 24.41
N ASP A 341 24.20 10.04 24.21
CA ASP A 341 24.83 10.71 23.06
C ASP A 341 24.45 10.07 21.71
N MET A 342 24.04 8.79 21.69
CA MET A 342 23.61 8.13 20.45
C MET A 342 22.36 8.76 19.83
N ALA A 343 21.44 9.24 20.67
CA ALA A 343 20.23 9.93 20.21
C ALA A 343 20.53 11.34 19.66
N ARG A 344 21.64 11.95 20.08
CA ARG A 344 22.09 13.30 19.68
C ARG A 344 23.04 13.28 18.48
N SER A 345 23.71 12.15 18.27
CA SER A 345 24.78 12.03 17.27
C SER A 345 24.25 12.07 15.83
N LYS A 346 24.96 12.79 14.97
CA LYS A 346 24.66 12.85 13.53
C LYS A 346 25.10 11.55 12.85
N CYS A 347 24.22 10.90 12.10
CA CYS A 347 24.59 9.81 11.19
C CYS A 347 24.01 10.09 9.80
N ILE A 348 24.84 9.93 8.78
CA ILE A 348 24.48 10.05 7.37
C ILE A 348 24.63 8.65 6.77
N LYS A 349 23.56 8.13 6.16
CA LYS A 349 23.57 6.91 5.35
C LYS A 349 23.08 7.29 3.95
N ASP A 350 23.56 6.57 2.93
CA ASP A 350 23.31 6.76 1.49
C ASP A 350 21.92 7.36 1.13
N ASN A 351 21.88 8.69 0.96
CA ASN A 351 20.69 9.58 0.90
C ASN A 351 20.20 10.14 2.25
N ALA A 352 21.04 10.95 2.91
CA ALA A 352 20.71 12.16 3.67
C ALA A 352 19.36 12.28 4.45
N HIS A 353 19.04 11.35 5.37
CA HIS A 353 17.95 11.55 6.36
C HIS A 353 18.35 11.13 7.79
N TRP A 354 17.91 11.89 8.80
CA TRP A 354 18.42 11.88 10.18
C TRP A 354 17.83 10.78 11.07
N VAL A 355 18.69 9.98 11.71
CA VAL A 355 18.40 8.55 11.78
C VAL A 355 17.46 8.12 12.93
N PRO A 356 17.62 8.45 14.24
CA PRO A 356 16.80 7.78 15.27
C PRO A 356 15.33 8.22 15.31
N LEU A 357 15.08 9.53 15.19
CA LEU A 357 13.72 10.09 15.24
C LEU A 357 12.93 9.80 13.96
N TRP A 358 13.63 9.72 12.81
CA TRP A 358 13.02 9.33 11.55
C TRP A 358 12.68 7.84 11.54
N SER A 359 13.59 6.96 11.99
CA SER A 359 13.36 5.51 12.04
C SER A 359 12.15 5.14 12.90
N ILE A 360 11.93 5.82 14.03
CA ILE A 360 10.75 5.55 14.87
C ILE A 360 9.46 6.08 14.24
N SER A 361 9.52 7.24 13.56
CA SER A 361 8.38 7.84 12.87
C SER A 361 7.98 7.05 11.61
N SER A 362 8.95 6.51 10.87
CA SER A 362 8.72 5.71 9.65
C SER A 362 8.09 4.36 9.97
N MET A 363 8.47 3.74 11.08
CA MET A 363 7.92 2.46 11.51
C MET A 363 6.49 2.58 12.07
N TRP A 364 6.00 3.80 12.33
CA TRP A 364 4.72 4.03 13.00
C TRP A 364 3.50 3.54 12.19
N ASP A 365 3.60 3.49 10.85
CA ASP A 365 2.55 2.96 9.96
C ASP A 365 2.20 1.49 10.25
N LEU A 366 3.17 0.70 10.70
CA LEU A 366 2.97 -0.72 11.03
C LEU A 366 2.03 -0.91 12.24
N TYR A 367 1.81 0.12 13.05
CA TYR A 367 1.02 0.05 14.28
C TYR A 367 -0.36 0.72 14.19
N HIS A 368 -0.73 1.27 13.02
CA HIS A 368 -1.94 2.09 12.82
C HIS A 368 -3.26 1.31 12.98
N ASN A 369 -3.22 -0.02 12.93
CA ASN A 369 -4.41 -0.89 12.98
C ASN A 369 -4.95 -1.17 14.39
N VAL A 370 -4.27 -0.70 15.44
CA VAL A 370 -4.76 -0.83 16.81
C VAL A 370 -5.29 0.52 17.28
N PRO A 371 -6.62 0.73 17.34
CA PRO A 371 -7.15 1.90 18.01
C PRO A 371 -6.66 1.90 19.46
N ILE A 372 -5.91 2.93 19.84
CA ILE A 372 -5.66 3.22 21.24
C ILE A 372 -7.03 3.55 21.83
N GLU A 373 -7.66 2.58 22.47
CA GLU A 373 -8.77 2.81 23.39
C GLU A 373 -8.26 3.73 24.50
N LYS A 374 -8.31 5.03 24.23
CA LYS A 374 -8.30 6.04 25.28
C LYS A 374 -9.32 7.15 25.08
N ASN A 375 -10.16 7.14 24.03
CA ASN A 375 -11.25 8.12 23.89
C ASN A 375 -12.44 7.63 23.04
N LEU A 376 -13.02 6.45 23.34
CA LEU A 376 -14.35 6.09 22.83
C LEU A 376 -15.43 5.97 23.91
N MET A 377 -15.12 6.35 25.15
CA MET A 377 -16.05 6.27 26.28
C MET A 377 -15.87 7.45 27.24
N HIS A 378 -15.87 8.68 26.74
CA HIS A 378 -16.23 9.84 27.58
C HIS A 378 -16.95 10.92 26.77
N ASP A 379 -18.14 11.25 27.26
CA ASP A 379 -19.10 12.28 26.84
C ASP A 379 -19.81 12.13 25.49
N THR A 380 -20.82 11.26 25.50
CA THR A 380 -22.02 11.29 24.65
C THR A 380 -22.94 12.49 24.95
N ASN A 381 -22.37 13.68 25.16
CA ASN A 381 -23.14 14.91 25.23
C ASN A 381 -23.27 15.48 23.81
N LYS A 382 -24.44 15.25 23.21
CA LYS A 382 -25.01 15.89 22.01
C LYS A 382 -24.09 16.93 21.35
N ILE A 383 -23.20 16.47 20.48
CA ILE A 383 -22.67 17.35 19.43
C ILE A 383 -23.83 17.54 18.47
N GLN A 384 -24.45 18.71 18.54
CA GLN A 384 -25.55 19.05 17.67
C GLN A 384 -25.00 19.16 16.25
N ASP A 385 -25.49 18.28 15.37
CA ASP A 385 -25.25 18.34 13.94
C ASP A 385 -25.94 19.61 13.39
N VAL A 386 -25.12 20.53 12.86
CA VAL A 386 -25.56 21.85 12.36
C VAL A 386 -25.24 21.99 10.86
N GLU A 387 -24.65 20.98 10.21
CA GLU A 387 -24.56 20.96 8.74
C GLU A 387 -25.95 20.78 8.10
N ASN A 388 -26.91 20.27 8.87
CA ASN A 388 -28.33 20.26 8.52
C ASN A 388 -29.05 21.56 8.96
N GLN A 389 -28.78 22.68 8.26
CA GLN A 389 -29.75 23.78 8.20
C GLN A 389 -30.64 23.66 6.95
N GLU A 390 -31.41 22.58 6.84
CA GLU A 390 -32.60 22.58 5.98
C GLU A 390 -33.84 22.04 6.70
N THR A 391 -34.87 22.91 6.70
CA THR A 391 -36.31 22.73 6.92
C THR A 391 -36.79 21.64 7.88
N TYR A 392 -37.65 22.03 8.84
CA TYR A 392 -38.27 21.21 9.90
C TYR A 392 -38.79 19.80 9.50
N LYS A 393 -39.11 19.56 8.22
CA LYS A 393 -39.51 18.24 7.67
C LYS A 393 -38.34 17.25 7.49
N ALA A 394 -37.12 17.71 7.21
CA ALA A 394 -35.95 16.85 7.04
C ALA A 394 -35.44 16.30 8.39
N LYS A 395 -35.61 17.06 9.47
CA LYS A 395 -35.20 16.70 10.85
C LYS A 395 -35.97 15.49 11.42
N PHE A 396 -37.20 15.26 10.95
CA PHE A 396 -37.99 14.09 11.35
C PHE A 396 -37.51 12.81 10.63
N LEU A 397 -37.20 12.93 9.33
CA LEU A 397 -36.63 11.85 8.53
C LEU A 397 -35.21 11.48 8.97
N SER A 398 -34.36 12.46 9.30
CA SER A 398 -33.00 12.18 9.82
C SER A 398 -33.06 11.43 11.14
N LYS A 399 -33.94 11.86 12.06
CA LYS A 399 -34.07 11.23 13.38
C LYS A 399 -34.63 9.80 13.32
N SER A 400 -35.56 9.52 12.41
CA SER A 400 -36.06 8.15 12.22
C SER A 400 -35.01 7.25 11.57
N MET A 401 -34.23 7.78 10.61
CA MET A 401 -33.12 7.06 9.97
C MET A 401 -31.95 6.82 10.93
N GLU A 402 -31.60 7.78 11.78
CA GLU A 402 -30.62 7.63 12.87
C GLU A 402 -31.04 6.54 13.86
N THR A 403 -32.33 6.47 14.20
CA THR A 403 -32.85 5.46 15.12
C THR A 403 -32.79 4.06 14.51
N CYS A 404 -33.13 3.92 13.22
CA CYS A 404 -32.95 2.67 12.48
C CYS A 404 -31.46 2.28 12.38
N PHE A 405 -30.58 3.23 12.11
CA PHE A 405 -29.14 3.03 12.02
C PHE A 405 -28.56 2.52 13.36
N TYR A 406 -28.94 3.14 14.47
CA TYR A 406 -28.51 2.72 15.81
C TYR A 406 -28.91 1.28 16.15
N VAL A 407 -30.10 0.85 15.72
CA VAL A 407 -30.59 -0.52 15.91
C VAL A 407 -29.82 -1.51 15.03
N ILE A 408 -29.61 -1.17 13.75
CA ILE A 408 -28.84 -1.97 12.79
C ILE A 408 -27.40 -2.14 13.24
N GLU A 409 -26.74 -1.06 13.63
CA GLU A 409 -25.37 -1.04 14.12
C GLU A 409 -25.22 -1.90 15.38
N ARG A 410 -26.15 -1.81 16.33
CA ARG A 410 -26.14 -2.68 17.53
C ARG A 410 -26.30 -4.16 17.20
N ILE A 411 -27.15 -4.50 16.24
CA ILE A 411 -27.34 -5.89 15.81
C ILE A 411 -26.06 -6.40 15.15
N TYR A 412 -25.48 -5.62 14.24
CA TYR A 412 -24.22 -5.94 13.58
C TYR A 412 -23.07 -6.11 14.59
N VAL A 413 -22.90 -5.16 15.52
CA VAL A 413 -21.88 -5.20 16.57
C VAL A 413 -22.10 -6.39 17.52
N LYS A 414 -23.34 -6.77 17.84
CA LYS A 414 -23.61 -7.96 18.67
C LYS A 414 -23.28 -9.26 17.94
N ILE A 415 -23.60 -9.35 16.65
CA ILE A 415 -23.25 -10.49 15.79
C ILE A 415 -21.73 -10.59 15.66
N TRP A 416 -21.04 -9.47 15.45
CA TRP A 416 -19.57 -9.39 15.41
C TRP A 416 -18.91 -9.72 16.74
N LYS A 417 -19.44 -9.22 17.87
CA LYS A 417 -18.96 -9.54 19.22
C LYS A 417 -19.11 -11.02 19.57
N ALA A 418 -20.16 -11.68 19.08
CA ALA A 418 -20.34 -13.12 19.23
C ALA A 418 -19.34 -13.93 18.38
N ALA A 419 -18.99 -13.44 17.19
CA ALA A 419 -17.95 -14.02 16.34
C ALA A 419 -16.52 -13.80 16.89
N LEU A 420 -16.31 -12.75 17.68
CA LEU A 420 -15.01 -12.32 18.21
C LEU A 420 -14.36 -13.32 19.19
N LEU A 421 -15.14 -14.17 19.87
CA LEU A 421 -14.66 -15.00 20.98
C LEU A 421 -13.77 -16.21 20.58
N LYS A 422 -13.47 -16.42 19.29
CA LYS A 422 -12.71 -17.60 18.82
C LYS A 422 -11.50 -17.32 17.90
N VAL A 423 -11.08 -16.05 17.70
CA VAL A 423 -10.18 -15.70 16.57
C VAL A 423 -8.76 -15.28 17.01
N PRO A 424 -7.68 -15.91 16.46
CA PRO A 424 -6.27 -15.55 16.70
C PRO A 424 -5.90 -14.08 16.48
N HIS A 425 -6.67 -13.34 15.68
CA HIS A 425 -6.49 -11.91 15.39
C HIS A 425 -6.46 -11.02 16.65
N ILE A 426 -7.16 -11.36 17.72
CA ILE A 426 -7.19 -10.51 18.94
C ILE A 426 -5.86 -10.54 19.68
N LYS A 427 -5.18 -11.70 19.70
CA LYS A 427 -3.85 -11.82 20.30
C LYS A 427 -2.84 -10.96 19.55
N HIS A 428 -2.91 -10.96 18.22
CA HIS A 428 -2.10 -10.07 17.37
C HIS A 428 -2.33 -8.58 17.68
N LEU A 429 -3.61 -8.16 17.82
CA LEU A 429 -3.94 -6.77 18.18
C LEU A 429 -3.39 -6.36 19.56
N GLN A 430 -3.39 -7.27 20.53
CA GLN A 430 -2.80 -7.01 21.84
C GLN A 430 -1.27 -6.86 21.75
N GLU A 431 -0.59 -7.71 20.99
CA GLU A 431 0.85 -7.63 20.76
C GLU A 431 1.25 -6.34 20.01
N GLU A 432 0.46 -5.93 19.02
CA GLU A 432 0.65 -4.64 18.32
C GLU A 432 0.42 -3.44 19.25
N LYS A 433 -0.55 -3.51 20.17
CA LYS A 433 -0.78 -2.46 21.18
C LYS A 433 0.42 -2.26 22.09
N VAL A 434 1.05 -3.34 22.53
CA VAL A 434 2.25 -3.30 23.39
C VAL A 434 3.42 -2.69 22.63
N LYS A 435 3.68 -3.13 21.40
CA LYS A 435 4.74 -2.55 20.55
C LYS A 435 4.53 -1.05 20.30
N HIS A 436 3.28 -0.63 20.09
CA HIS A 436 2.95 0.79 19.93
C HIS A 436 3.30 1.61 21.20
N GLN A 437 3.00 1.09 22.39
CA GLN A 437 3.35 1.76 23.64
C GLN A 437 4.86 1.84 23.86
N GLU A 438 5.59 0.76 23.55
CA GLU A 438 7.06 0.72 23.59
C GLU A 438 7.68 1.73 22.62
N ALA A 439 7.15 1.81 21.39
CA ALA A 439 7.59 2.77 20.37
C ALA A 439 7.42 4.22 20.85
N LEU A 440 6.31 4.52 21.52
CA LEU A 440 6.04 5.83 22.10
C LEU A 440 7.01 6.19 23.24
N LEU A 441 7.44 5.21 24.04
CA LEU A 441 8.47 5.41 25.07
C LEU A 441 9.85 5.70 24.46
N VAL A 442 10.23 4.97 23.41
CA VAL A 442 11.48 5.22 22.66
C VAL A 442 11.44 6.61 22.04
N LEU A 443 10.34 6.97 21.37
CA LEU A 443 10.13 8.30 20.79
C LEU A 443 10.32 9.43 21.81
N LYS A 444 9.67 9.30 22.98
CA LYS A 444 9.82 10.27 24.09
C LYS A 444 11.27 10.40 24.54
N SER A 445 11.97 9.27 24.66
CA SER A 445 13.35 9.25 25.13
C SER A 445 14.29 9.93 24.12
N ILE A 446 14.10 9.67 22.82
CA ILE A 446 14.84 10.35 21.75
C ILE A 446 14.56 11.86 21.77
N CYS A 447 13.29 12.28 21.78
CA CYS A 447 12.92 13.70 21.82
C CYS A 447 13.54 14.42 23.03
N LYS A 448 13.54 13.78 24.21
CA LYS A 448 14.15 14.33 25.43
C LYS A 448 15.65 14.56 25.29
N GLU A 449 16.38 13.65 24.66
CA GLU A 449 17.83 13.81 24.46
C GLU A 449 18.16 14.82 23.35
N VAL A 450 17.40 14.82 22.25
CA VAL A 450 17.55 15.82 21.16
C VAL A 450 17.24 17.23 21.66
N ALA A 451 16.30 17.40 22.58
CA ALA A 451 15.97 18.70 23.18
C ALA A 451 17.09 19.34 24.01
N LYS A 452 18.16 18.59 24.33
CA LYS A 452 19.35 19.11 25.04
C LYS A 452 20.39 19.75 24.10
N ILE A 453 20.19 19.72 22.79
CA ILE A 453 21.09 20.36 21.83
C ILE A 453 20.93 21.88 21.91
N ASP A 454 22.03 22.62 21.95
CA ASP A 454 22.01 24.06 22.26
C ASP A 454 21.57 24.96 21.09
N THR A 455 21.68 24.48 19.85
CA THR A 455 21.47 25.28 18.62
C THR A 455 20.15 24.96 17.93
N LEU A 456 19.26 25.95 17.81
CA LEU A 456 17.92 25.78 17.21
C LEU A 456 17.97 25.29 15.75
N SER A 457 18.95 25.71 14.96
CA SER A 457 19.12 25.25 13.56
C SER A 457 19.43 23.76 13.49
N ASP A 458 20.32 23.26 14.35
CA ASP A 458 20.65 21.84 14.41
C ASP A 458 19.47 21.02 14.93
N ILE A 459 18.67 21.55 15.87
CA ILE A 459 17.48 20.86 16.38
C ILE A 459 16.40 20.69 15.29
N CYS A 460 16.16 21.72 14.48
CA CYS A 460 15.27 21.63 13.30
C CYS A 460 15.72 20.51 12.37
N GLU A 461 17.04 20.35 12.23
CA GLU A 461 17.66 19.24 11.51
C GLU A 461 17.54 17.87 12.20
N HIS A 462 16.73 17.68 13.23
CA HIS A 462 16.50 16.33 13.79
C HIS A 462 15.05 15.88 13.63
N TYR A 463 14.11 16.82 13.63
CA TYR A 463 12.69 16.49 13.61
C TYR A 463 11.98 16.79 12.28
N GLN A 464 12.54 17.58 11.36
CA GLN A 464 11.81 17.96 10.13
C GLN A 464 11.45 16.77 9.23
N ASP A 465 12.37 15.83 9.00
CA ASP A 465 12.09 14.62 8.21
C ASP A 465 11.08 13.70 8.93
N SER A 466 11.22 13.58 10.24
CA SER A 466 10.34 12.80 11.11
C SER A 466 8.91 13.38 11.14
N LEU A 467 8.80 14.71 11.21
CA LEU A 467 7.54 15.43 11.15
C LEU A 467 6.89 15.27 9.78
N SER A 468 7.70 15.32 8.71
CA SER A 468 7.24 15.09 7.34
C SER A 468 6.66 13.68 7.18
N ILE A 469 7.40 12.63 7.57
CA ILE A 469 6.91 11.25 7.40
C ILE A 469 5.67 11.00 8.25
N ALA A 470 5.66 11.45 9.52
CA ALA A 470 4.50 11.33 10.39
C ALA A 470 3.27 12.05 9.82
N ALA A 471 3.48 13.17 9.11
CA ALA A 471 2.41 13.92 8.46
C ALA A 471 1.80 13.18 7.28
N HIS A 472 2.61 12.59 6.39
CA HIS A 472 2.09 11.81 5.26
C HIS A 472 1.34 10.55 5.74
N ASN A 473 1.80 10.00 6.86
CA ASN A 473 1.29 8.78 7.50
C ASN A 473 0.04 9.00 8.37
N ASP A 474 -0.43 10.25 8.55
CA ASP A 474 -1.60 10.59 9.38
C ASP A 474 -1.48 10.12 10.84
N THR A 475 -0.30 10.34 11.46
CA THR A 475 0.05 9.89 12.82
C THR A 475 0.15 11.08 13.79
N PRO A 476 -0.97 11.62 14.28
CA PRO A 476 -0.97 12.79 15.15
C PRO A 476 -0.25 12.55 16.49
N GLU A 477 -0.15 11.30 16.97
CA GLU A 477 0.50 10.95 18.24
C GLU A 477 2.01 11.27 18.19
N VAL A 478 2.66 10.94 17.07
CA VAL A 478 4.09 11.25 16.86
C VAL A 478 4.29 12.75 16.78
N ILE A 479 3.40 13.44 16.04
CA ILE A 479 3.43 14.88 15.85
C ILE A 479 3.20 15.63 17.17
N GLU A 480 2.25 15.18 17.99
CA GLU A 480 1.99 15.70 19.32
C GLU A 480 3.24 15.61 20.21
N GLN A 481 3.89 14.45 20.22
CA GLN A 481 5.12 14.27 20.99
C GLN A 481 6.24 15.19 20.49
N ILE A 482 6.44 15.30 19.18
CA ILE A 482 7.46 16.22 18.62
C ILE A 482 7.14 17.67 19.00
N ILE A 483 5.89 18.12 18.85
CA ILE A 483 5.48 19.50 19.20
C ILE A 483 5.66 19.78 20.70
N GLN A 484 5.40 18.79 21.56
CA GLN A 484 5.56 18.95 23.01
C GLN A 484 7.00 19.30 23.42
N TYR A 485 8.00 18.68 22.79
CA TYR A 485 9.42 18.98 23.05
C TYR A 485 9.95 20.14 22.20
N PHE A 486 9.37 20.35 21.01
CA PHE A 486 9.80 21.37 20.05
C PHE A 486 8.61 22.23 19.59
N PRO A 487 8.13 23.21 20.38
CA PRO A 487 6.97 24.03 20.01
C PRO A 487 7.14 24.79 18.67
N GLY A 488 8.37 25.11 18.28
CA GLY A 488 8.66 25.73 16.98
C GLY A 488 8.44 24.82 15.76
N SER A 489 8.27 23.51 15.96
CA SER A 489 8.09 22.53 14.89
C SER A 489 6.82 22.74 14.06
N THR A 490 5.77 23.34 14.62
CA THR A 490 4.54 23.69 13.89
C THR A 490 4.76 24.71 12.78
N LEU A 491 5.86 25.47 12.85
CA LEU A 491 6.23 26.49 11.87
C LEU A 491 7.12 25.95 10.75
N VAL A 492 7.50 24.66 10.79
CA VAL A 492 8.34 24.06 9.74
C VAL A 492 7.55 23.96 8.44
N ILE A 493 8.23 24.35 7.36
CA ILE A 493 7.72 24.31 6.00
C ILE A 493 8.27 23.05 5.34
N ILE A 494 7.38 22.09 5.07
CA ILE A 494 7.69 20.83 4.40
C ILE A 494 7.35 21.00 2.92
N ASN A 495 8.35 20.93 2.04
CA ASN A 495 8.18 21.06 0.58
C ASN A 495 7.44 22.34 0.13
N GLY A 496 7.62 23.45 0.85
CA GLY A 496 6.93 24.72 0.60
C GLY A 496 5.57 24.87 1.31
N CYS A 497 5.06 23.82 1.95
CA CYS A 497 3.76 23.80 2.62
C CYS A 497 3.89 23.69 4.14
N THR A 498 2.97 24.33 4.87
CA THR A 498 2.85 24.14 6.32
C THR A 498 2.33 22.74 6.63
N LEU A 499 2.58 22.25 7.85
CA LEU A 499 2.09 20.94 8.32
C LEU A 499 0.56 20.79 8.13
N PHE A 500 -0.20 21.85 8.37
CA PHE A 500 -1.66 21.90 8.14
C PHE A 500 -2.04 21.75 6.66
N GLN A 501 -1.27 22.36 5.76
CA GLN A 501 -1.49 22.23 4.32
C GLN A 501 -1.10 20.86 3.78
N VAL A 502 -0.06 20.24 4.35
CA VAL A 502 0.30 18.84 4.05
C VAL A 502 -0.85 17.92 4.45
N ALA A 503 -1.42 18.09 5.65
CA ALA A 503 -2.57 17.31 6.09
C ALA A 503 -3.77 17.41 5.12
N ILE A 504 -3.99 18.61 4.55
CA ILE A 504 -5.07 18.85 3.58
C ILE A 504 -4.79 18.21 2.23
N LYS A 505 -3.59 18.42 1.71
CA LYS A 505 -3.16 17.87 0.43
C LYS A 505 -3.19 16.34 0.44
N GLU A 506 -2.69 15.75 1.52
CA GLU A 506 -2.55 14.29 1.67
C GLU A 506 -3.79 13.62 2.29
N ARG A 507 -4.91 14.31 2.53
CA ARG A 507 -6.13 13.75 3.17
C ARG A 507 -5.87 13.06 4.51
N CYS A 508 -5.06 13.68 5.36
CA CYS A 508 -4.74 13.18 6.70
C CYS A 508 -5.79 13.69 7.70
N GLU A 509 -6.86 12.91 7.87
CA GLU A 509 -8.03 13.25 8.69
C GLU A 509 -7.68 13.44 10.17
N LYS A 510 -6.91 12.50 10.75
CA LYS A 510 -6.57 12.52 12.17
C LYS A 510 -5.66 13.70 12.49
N LEU A 511 -4.66 13.93 11.65
CA LEU A 511 -3.76 15.06 11.74
C LEU A 511 -4.47 16.39 11.54
N TYR A 512 -5.36 16.48 10.56
CA TYR A 512 -6.16 17.70 10.33
C TYR A 512 -6.93 18.08 11.59
N ASN A 513 -7.65 17.14 12.19
CA ASN A 513 -8.40 17.35 13.42
C ASN A 513 -7.50 17.73 14.60
N PHE A 514 -6.37 17.02 14.76
CA PHE A 514 -5.40 17.32 15.81
C PHE A 514 -4.89 18.75 15.70
N LEU A 515 -4.43 19.16 14.50
CA LEU A 515 -3.92 20.50 14.28
C LEU A 515 -5.01 21.54 14.47
N LEU A 516 -6.22 21.31 13.96
CA LEU A 516 -7.34 22.24 14.11
C LEU A 516 -7.63 22.58 15.59
N CYS A 517 -7.49 21.62 16.50
CA CYS A 517 -7.63 21.85 17.95
C CYS A 517 -6.43 22.59 18.60
N HIS A 518 -5.23 22.54 18.00
CA HIS A 518 -4.00 23.11 18.58
C HIS A 518 -3.56 24.43 17.88
N MET A 519 -4.25 24.85 16.82
CA MET A 519 -3.88 26.05 16.07
C MET A 519 -4.21 27.33 16.84
N SER A 520 -3.22 28.22 16.94
CA SER A 520 -3.37 29.63 17.37
C SER A 520 -4.20 30.44 16.34
N TYR A 521 -4.69 31.62 16.73
CA TYR A 521 -5.51 32.55 15.93
C TYR A 521 -4.84 33.06 14.63
N ASP A 522 -3.58 32.70 14.34
CA ASP A 522 -2.83 33.08 13.14
C ASP A 522 -3.28 32.34 11.87
N GLN A 523 -4.59 32.31 11.62
CA GLN A 523 -5.25 31.75 10.43
C GLN A 523 -4.67 32.28 9.10
N TYR A 524 -4.02 33.44 9.12
CA TYR A 524 -3.45 34.06 7.93
C TYR A 524 -2.29 33.27 7.32
N ARG A 525 -1.43 32.65 8.13
CA ARG A 525 -0.26 31.91 7.63
C ARG A 525 -0.68 30.64 6.87
N TYR A 526 -1.70 29.97 7.38
CA TYR A 526 -2.27 28.76 6.77
C TYR A 526 -3.12 29.02 5.54
N GLN A 527 -3.31 30.29 5.12
CA GLN A 527 -4.07 30.66 3.93
C GLN A 527 -3.17 31.08 2.75
N GLN A 528 -1.86 31.18 2.97
CA GLN A 528 -0.90 31.54 1.92
C GLN A 528 -0.61 30.37 0.96
N GLY A 529 -0.22 30.70 -0.27
CA GLY A 529 0.07 29.71 -1.31
C GLY A 529 1.29 28.85 -0.97
N CYS A 530 1.15 27.53 -1.08
CA CYS A 530 2.15 26.56 -0.58
C CYS A 530 2.97 25.86 -1.67
N ASP A 531 2.50 25.89 -2.92
CA ASP A 531 3.19 25.28 -4.05
C ASP A 531 3.72 26.31 -5.07
N LYS A 532 4.43 25.82 -6.09
CA LYS A 532 4.98 26.67 -7.19
C LYS A 532 3.90 27.48 -7.91
N VAL A 533 2.64 27.05 -7.84
CA VAL A 533 1.46 27.66 -8.48
C VAL A 533 0.74 28.61 -7.50
N LYS A 534 1.24 28.76 -6.27
CA LYS A 534 0.64 29.51 -5.15
C LYS A 534 -0.81 29.11 -4.88
N ASN A 535 -1.12 27.82 -4.96
CA ASN A 535 -2.40 27.28 -4.57
C ASN A 535 -2.68 27.58 -3.10
N SER A 536 -3.80 28.26 -2.83
CA SER A 536 -4.29 28.43 -1.46
C SER A 536 -4.71 27.08 -0.88
N THR A 537 -4.91 27.04 0.42
CA THR A 537 -5.31 25.82 1.14
C THR A 537 -6.58 25.17 0.58
N LEU A 538 -7.54 25.97 0.07
CA LEU A 538 -8.72 25.44 -0.59
C LEU A 538 -8.42 24.86 -1.99
N HIS A 539 -7.42 25.39 -2.71
CA HIS A 539 -6.97 24.75 -3.96
C HIS A 539 -6.33 23.39 -3.68
N LEU A 540 -5.60 23.23 -2.58
CA LEU A 540 -5.01 21.94 -2.18
C LEU A 540 -6.11 20.92 -1.83
N ALA A 541 -7.16 21.34 -1.13
CA ALA A 541 -8.35 20.51 -0.93
C ALA A 541 -9.06 20.19 -2.27
N GLY A 542 -8.90 21.03 -3.28
CA GLY A 542 -9.40 20.82 -4.64
C GLY A 542 -8.58 19.83 -5.47
N GLN A 543 -7.34 19.52 -5.10
CA GLN A 543 -6.52 18.52 -5.81
C GLN A 543 -7.02 17.11 -5.49
N LEU A 544 -6.95 16.19 -6.45
CA LEU A 544 -7.32 14.80 -6.19
C LEU A 544 -6.39 14.19 -5.12
N ALA A 545 -6.96 13.40 -4.21
CA ALA A 545 -6.19 12.70 -3.20
C ALA A 545 -5.10 11.78 -3.81
N PRO A 546 -3.98 11.56 -3.12
CA PRO A 546 -2.98 10.58 -3.54
C PRO A 546 -3.59 9.19 -3.77
N THR A 547 -3.07 8.48 -4.78
CA THR A 547 -3.61 7.17 -5.22
C THR A 547 -3.72 6.13 -4.10
N HIS A 548 -2.79 6.15 -3.14
CA HIS A 548 -2.79 5.24 -1.99
C HIS A 548 -3.91 5.52 -0.95
N LYS A 549 -4.60 6.67 -1.03
CA LYS A 549 -5.74 7.05 -0.16
C LYS A 549 -7.08 7.05 -0.88
N LEU A 550 -7.08 7.03 -2.22
CA LEU A 550 -8.27 7.15 -3.07
C LEU A 550 -9.21 5.92 -3.03
N ASN A 551 -8.75 4.77 -2.49
CA ASN A 551 -9.48 3.50 -2.48
C ASN A 551 -10.09 3.11 -1.11
N ARG A 552 -10.23 4.06 -0.18
CA ARG A 552 -10.73 3.74 1.18
C ARG A 552 -12.25 3.54 1.27
N VAL A 553 -13.02 3.94 0.26
CA VAL A 553 -14.50 3.95 0.32
C VAL A 553 -15.12 3.01 -0.72
N SER A 554 -16.26 2.40 -0.38
CA SER A 554 -17.02 1.43 -1.18
C SER A 554 -17.66 2.03 -2.44
N GLY A 555 -16.84 2.39 -3.44
CA GLY A 555 -17.29 2.78 -4.79
C GLY A 555 -17.04 4.26 -5.14
N ALA A 556 -16.91 4.53 -6.45
CA ALA A 556 -16.53 5.84 -6.98
C ALA A 556 -17.48 6.99 -6.58
N ALA A 557 -18.78 6.71 -6.44
CA ALA A 557 -19.74 7.73 -6.02
C ALA A 557 -19.55 8.15 -4.54
N LEU A 558 -19.25 7.20 -3.66
CA LEU A 558 -18.96 7.49 -2.25
C LEU A 558 -17.60 8.17 -2.10
N GLN A 559 -16.59 7.79 -2.90
CA GLN A 559 -15.32 8.52 -2.94
C GLN A 559 -15.54 9.97 -3.42
N MET A 560 -16.36 10.19 -4.44
CA MET A 560 -16.71 11.54 -4.89
C MET A 560 -17.42 12.35 -3.80
N GLN A 561 -18.36 11.73 -3.07
CA GLN A 561 -19.02 12.34 -1.91
C GLN A 561 -17.99 12.74 -0.84
N ARG A 562 -17.01 11.86 -0.55
CA ARG A 562 -15.97 12.10 0.45
C ARG A 562 -15.05 13.25 0.10
N GLU A 563 -14.60 13.33 -1.16
CA GLU A 563 -13.77 14.44 -1.64
C GLU A 563 -14.53 15.78 -1.58
N LEU A 564 -15.83 15.77 -1.85
CA LEU A 564 -16.67 16.96 -1.77
C LEU A 564 -16.87 17.42 -0.31
N GLN A 565 -17.11 16.50 0.62
CA GLN A 565 -17.17 16.80 2.06
C GLN A 565 -15.84 17.40 2.57
N TRP A 566 -14.71 16.82 2.15
CA TRP A 566 -13.39 17.36 2.49
C TRP A 566 -13.20 18.79 1.96
N PHE A 567 -13.62 19.05 0.72
CA PHE A 567 -13.56 20.37 0.11
C PHE A 567 -14.45 21.40 0.81
N GLU A 568 -15.67 21.01 1.22
CA GLU A 568 -16.59 21.87 1.97
C GLU A 568 -16.06 22.19 3.36
N GLU A 569 -15.51 21.21 4.09
CA GLU A 569 -14.95 21.42 5.43
C GLU A 569 -13.79 22.41 5.41
N VAL A 570 -12.81 22.19 4.52
CA VAL A 570 -11.70 23.14 4.35
C VAL A 570 -12.23 24.50 3.87
N GLY A 571 -13.29 24.50 3.06
CA GLY A 571 -13.99 25.71 2.61
C GLY A 571 -14.64 26.49 3.75
N ASN A 572 -15.16 25.83 4.78
CA ASN A 572 -15.76 26.46 5.95
C ASN A 572 -14.71 27.14 6.84
N PHE A 573 -13.51 26.56 6.91
CA PHE A 573 -12.37 27.13 7.62
C PHE A 573 -11.77 28.37 6.92
N VAL A 574 -11.81 28.40 5.58
CA VAL A 574 -11.13 29.42 4.77
C VAL A 574 -11.97 30.71 4.65
N LYS A 575 -11.34 31.88 4.87
CA LYS A 575 -12.01 33.19 4.75
C LYS A 575 -12.64 33.39 3.35
N PRO A 576 -13.80 34.08 3.22
CA PRO A 576 -14.52 34.21 1.96
C PRO A 576 -13.69 34.70 0.77
N LYS A 577 -12.74 35.63 0.99
CA LYS A 577 -11.83 36.16 -0.04
C LYS A 577 -11.05 35.04 -0.76
N TYR A 578 -10.64 34.00 -0.03
CA TYR A 578 -9.79 32.93 -0.54
C TYR A 578 -10.59 31.84 -1.28
N LYS A 579 -11.93 31.84 -1.17
CA LYS A 579 -12.81 30.95 -1.95
C LYS A 579 -12.80 31.29 -3.45
N TYR A 580 -12.53 32.56 -3.77
CA TYR A 580 -12.51 33.08 -5.15
C TYR A 580 -11.12 33.54 -5.58
N GLN A 581 -10.11 33.39 -4.72
CA GLN A 581 -8.74 33.72 -5.09
C GLN A 581 -8.29 32.81 -6.21
N LYS A 582 -7.63 33.38 -7.21
CA LYS A 582 -7.04 32.63 -8.30
C LYS A 582 -5.60 32.25 -7.99
N ASN A 583 -5.20 31.06 -8.39
CA ASN A 583 -3.80 30.64 -8.40
C ASN A 583 -3.04 31.29 -9.59
N ILE A 584 -1.75 30.98 -9.74
CA ILE A 584 -0.93 31.50 -10.86
C ILE A 584 -1.50 31.11 -12.22
N SER A 585 -2.14 29.94 -12.32
CA SER A 585 -2.83 29.45 -13.52
C SER A 585 -4.20 30.11 -13.77
N GLN A 586 -4.57 31.14 -13.00
CA GLN A 586 -5.86 31.84 -13.07
C GLN A 586 -7.09 30.96 -12.76
N GLU A 587 -6.89 29.80 -12.13
CA GLU A 587 -7.96 28.91 -11.68
C GLU A 587 -8.39 29.28 -10.26
N THR A 588 -9.68 29.17 -9.97
CA THR A 588 -10.21 29.23 -8.59
C THR A 588 -10.21 27.83 -7.96
N PRO A 589 -10.35 27.69 -6.63
CA PRO A 589 -10.36 26.38 -5.98
C PRO A 589 -11.40 25.41 -6.55
N ILE A 590 -12.60 25.91 -6.86
CA ILE A 590 -13.68 25.11 -7.45
C ILE A 590 -13.36 24.68 -8.90
N MET A 591 -12.60 25.47 -9.65
CA MET A 591 -12.16 25.10 -10.99
C MET A 591 -11.14 23.95 -10.93
N VAL A 592 -10.20 24.01 -9.98
CA VAL A 592 -9.25 22.92 -9.73
C VAL A 592 -9.99 21.65 -9.32
N PHE A 593 -10.93 21.74 -8.37
CA PHE A 593 -11.75 20.59 -7.94
C PHE A 593 -12.46 19.92 -9.12
N ARG A 594 -13.18 20.69 -9.94
CA ARG A 594 -13.90 20.15 -11.10
C ARG A 594 -12.99 19.54 -12.16
N ARG A 595 -11.79 20.10 -12.36
CA ARG A 595 -10.82 19.58 -13.34
C ARG A 595 -10.23 18.25 -12.88
N GLU A 596 -9.77 18.19 -11.64
CA GLU A 596 -9.11 17.01 -11.05
C GLU A 596 -10.09 15.85 -10.81
N HIS A 597 -11.33 16.14 -10.39
CA HIS A 597 -12.33 15.12 -10.06
C HIS A 597 -13.26 14.76 -11.25
N LYS A 598 -12.97 15.24 -12.46
CA LYS A 598 -13.82 14.98 -13.64
C LYS A 598 -14.00 13.49 -13.93
N GLN A 599 -12.91 12.72 -13.84
CA GLN A 599 -12.95 11.27 -14.07
C GLN A 599 -13.73 10.57 -12.95
N LEU A 600 -13.41 10.87 -11.69
CA LEU A 600 -14.09 10.29 -10.53
C LEU A 600 -15.60 10.57 -10.53
N ARG A 601 -16.01 11.78 -10.93
CA ARG A 601 -17.42 12.14 -11.09
C ARG A 601 -18.11 11.27 -12.15
N ASN A 602 -17.46 11.05 -13.31
CA ASN A 602 -18.02 10.21 -14.37
C ASN A 602 -18.13 8.73 -13.92
N GLU A 603 -17.11 8.21 -13.23
CA GLU A 603 -17.14 6.86 -12.65
C GLU A 603 -18.21 6.74 -11.55
N GLY A 604 -18.39 7.77 -10.73
CA GLY A 604 -19.46 7.85 -9.73
C GLY A 604 -20.85 7.92 -10.34
N GLU A 605 -21.02 8.67 -11.44
CA GLU A 605 -22.26 8.71 -12.23
C GLU A 605 -22.60 7.32 -12.78
N GLU A 606 -21.62 6.65 -13.41
CA GLU A 606 -21.80 5.31 -13.96
C GLU A 606 -22.15 4.28 -12.88
N TRP A 607 -21.43 4.32 -11.75
CA TRP A 607 -21.70 3.46 -10.59
C TRP A 607 -23.13 3.63 -10.07
N MET A 608 -23.56 4.88 -9.91
CA MET A 608 -24.89 5.21 -9.40
C MET A 608 -25.99 4.77 -10.38
N LYS A 609 -25.80 4.98 -11.69
CA LYS A 609 -26.73 4.54 -12.74
C LYS A 609 -26.87 3.02 -12.77
N LYS A 610 -25.75 2.28 -12.85
CA LYS A 610 -25.75 0.80 -12.84
C LYS A 610 -26.43 0.22 -11.60
N THR A 611 -26.19 0.85 -10.45
CA THR A 611 -26.81 0.48 -9.18
C THR A 611 -28.32 0.71 -9.23
N ALA A 612 -28.75 1.91 -9.64
CA ALA A 612 -30.17 2.26 -9.76
C ALA A 612 -30.91 1.39 -10.80
N ASP A 613 -30.29 1.11 -11.95
CA ASP A 613 -30.85 0.24 -12.99
C ASP A 613 -31.12 -1.18 -12.46
N SER A 614 -30.14 -1.75 -11.74
CA SER A 614 -30.26 -3.09 -11.17
C SER A 614 -31.44 -3.20 -10.20
N TYR A 615 -31.59 -2.23 -9.29
CA TYR A 615 -32.70 -2.23 -8.34
C TYR A 615 -34.04 -1.80 -8.94
N THR A 616 -34.03 -1.02 -10.03
CA THR A 616 -35.25 -0.69 -10.80
C THR A 616 -35.86 -1.99 -11.36
N ILE A 617 -35.05 -2.89 -11.90
CA ILE A 617 -35.51 -4.20 -12.40
C ILE A 617 -36.12 -5.02 -11.25
N VAL A 618 -35.45 -5.10 -10.10
CA VAL A 618 -35.96 -5.84 -8.94
C VAL A 618 -37.28 -5.25 -8.44
N ALA A 619 -37.38 -3.93 -8.32
CA ALA A 619 -38.60 -3.26 -7.89
C ALA A 619 -39.77 -3.53 -8.86
N ALA A 620 -39.51 -3.46 -10.17
CA ALA A 620 -40.52 -3.76 -11.20
C ALA A 620 -41.00 -5.22 -11.14
N LEU A 621 -40.10 -6.17 -10.92
CA LEU A 621 -40.46 -7.59 -10.75
C LEU A 621 -41.33 -7.82 -9.51
N ILE A 622 -41.04 -7.15 -8.40
CA ILE A 622 -41.88 -7.26 -7.19
C ILE A 622 -43.27 -6.66 -7.46
N ILE A 623 -43.35 -5.51 -8.13
CA ILE A 623 -44.63 -4.88 -8.50
C ILE A 623 -45.48 -5.86 -9.32
N THR A 624 -44.91 -6.52 -10.32
CA THR A 624 -45.68 -7.44 -11.18
C THR A 624 -46.15 -8.69 -10.42
N ILE A 625 -45.30 -9.27 -9.57
CA ILE A 625 -45.64 -10.47 -8.77
C ILE A 625 -46.76 -10.16 -7.77
N VAL A 626 -46.60 -9.08 -7.00
CA VAL A 626 -47.54 -8.68 -5.94
C VAL A 626 -48.86 -8.19 -6.55
N PHE A 627 -48.81 -7.42 -7.63
CA PHE A 627 -50.02 -7.00 -8.34
C PHE A 627 -50.82 -8.17 -8.92
N ALA A 628 -50.15 -9.19 -9.46
CA ALA A 628 -50.82 -10.42 -9.88
C ALA A 628 -51.49 -11.13 -8.71
N ALA A 629 -50.78 -11.26 -7.57
CA ALA A 629 -51.31 -11.89 -6.36
C ALA A 629 -52.53 -11.15 -5.78
N ALA A 630 -52.59 -9.82 -5.89
CA ALA A 630 -53.75 -9.03 -5.49
C ALA A 630 -55.00 -9.32 -6.33
N ILE A 631 -54.85 -9.62 -7.63
CA ILE A 631 -55.98 -9.92 -8.52
C ILE A 631 -56.36 -11.40 -8.43
N THR A 632 -55.38 -12.30 -8.36
CA THR A 632 -55.57 -13.73 -8.21
C THR A 632 -55.42 -14.13 -6.74
N VAL A 633 -56.38 -13.71 -5.92
CA VAL A 633 -56.29 -13.89 -4.47
C VAL A 633 -56.19 -15.37 -4.06
N PRO A 634 -55.46 -15.68 -2.98
CA PRO A 634 -55.24 -17.05 -2.53
C PRO A 634 -56.56 -17.72 -2.14
N GLY A 635 -56.82 -18.90 -2.69
CA GLY A 635 -58.08 -19.63 -2.49
C GLY A 635 -59.19 -19.29 -3.49
N GLY A 636 -59.04 -18.25 -4.29
CA GLY A 636 -60.03 -17.83 -5.28
C GLY A 636 -61.18 -17.00 -4.72
N ASN A 637 -62.10 -16.66 -5.61
CA ASN A 637 -63.31 -15.91 -5.28
C ASN A 637 -64.52 -16.84 -5.29
N ASP A 638 -65.52 -16.54 -4.47
CA ASP A 638 -66.83 -17.17 -4.52
C ASP A 638 -67.54 -16.73 -5.81
N ASP A 639 -67.95 -17.70 -6.64
CA ASP A 639 -68.59 -17.48 -7.93
C ASP A 639 -69.91 -16.71 -7.84
N VAL A 640 -70.55 -16.69 -6.66
CA VAL A 640 -71.84 -16.01 -6.45
C VAL A 640 -71.65 -14.59 -5.93
N THR A 641 -70.78 -14.41 -4.93
CA THR A 641 -70.61 -13.12 -4.26
C THR A 641 -69.45 -12.29 -4.81
N GLY A 642 -68.53 -12.91 -5.56
CA GLY A 642 -67.30 -12.29 -6.06
C GLY A 642 -66.26 -12.01 -4.97
N LYS A 643 -66.53 -12.38 -3.71
CA LYS A 643 -65.65 -12.14 -2.56
C LYS A 643 -64.62 -13.25 -2.40
N ALA A 644 -63.47 -12.91 -1.79
CA ALA A 644 -62.43 -13.91 -1.52
C ALA A 644 -62.94 -14.95 -0.51
N ILE A 645 -62.73 -16.24 -0.82
CA ILE A 645 -63.24 -17.36 0.00
C ILE A 645 -62.73 -17.31 1.45
N TYR A 646 -61.53 -16.78 1.66
CA TYR A 646 -60.90 -16.67 2.98
C TYR A 646 -60.98 -15.27 3.61
N GLU A 647 -61.89 -14.39 3.15
CA GLU A 647 -61.99 -12.97 3.60
C GLU A 647 -61.98 -12.80 5.13
N THR A 648 -62.62 -13.71 5.87
CA THR A 648 -62.75 -13.64 7.34
C THR A 648 -61.57 -14.24 8.11
N LYS A 649 -60.64 -14.92 7.44
CA LYS A 649 -59.50 -15.59 8.09
C LYS A 649 -58.40 -14.56 8.41
N PRO A 650 -57.80 -14.59 9.61
CA PRO A 650 -56.77 -13.61 10.00
C PRO A 650 -55.56 -13.64 9.07
N SER A 651 -55.18 -14.81 8.56
CA SER A 651 -54.06 -14.96 7.62
C SER A 651 -54.33 -14.30 6.27
N PHE A 652 -55.58 -14.21 5.83
CA PHE A 652 -55.95 -13.47 4.61
C PHE A 652 -55.81 -11.97 4.79
N ILE A 653 -56.19 -11.44 5.96
CA ILE A 653 -55.98 -10.03 6.31
C ILE A 653 -54.48 -9.69 6.33
N VAL A 654 -53.66 -10.56 6.94
CA VAL A 654 -52.19 -10.41 6.94
C VAL A 654 -51.62 -10.42 5.52
N PHE A 655 -52.09 -11.34 4.66
CA PHE A 655 -51.74 -11.37 3.24
C PHE A 655 -52.08 -10.04 2.56
N ALA A 656 -53.34 -9.58 2.61
CA ALA A 656 -53.79 -8.40 1.89
C ALA A 656 -53.06 -7.11 2.32
N ILE A 657 -52.81 -6.94 3.62
CA ILE A 657 -52.06 -5.78 4.14
C ILE A 657 -50.60 -5.84 3.69
N SER A 658 -49.95 -7.01 3.81
CA SER A 658 -48.54 -7.18 3.46
C SER A 658 -48.31 -7.04 1.95
N ASP A 659 -49.24 -7.55 1.15
CA ASP A 659 -49.24 -7.42 -0.31
C ASP A 659 -49.34 -5.94 -0.72
N ALA A 660 -50.29 -5.20 -0.14
CA ALA A 660 -50.42 -3.75 -0.37
C ALA A 660 -49.15 -2.96 0.04
N ILE A 661 -48.58 -3.24 1.22
CA ILE A 661 -47.33 -2.60 1.67
C ILE A 661 -46.21 -2.88 0.68
N SER A 662 -46.09 -4.13 0.20
CA SER A 662 -45.08 -4.51 -0.78
C SER A 662 -45.24 -3.73 -2.09
N LEU A 663 -46.47 -3.66 -2.62
CA LEU A 663 -46.77 -2.97 -3.88
C LEU A 663 -46.44 -1.47 -3.81
N PHE A 664 -46.90 -0.76 -2.78
CA PHE A 664 -46.69 0.68 -2.66
C PHE A 664 -45.24 1.03 -2.35
N SER A 665 -44.56 0.26 -1.49
CA SER A 665 -43.14 0.48 -1.20
C SER A 665 -42.26 0.17 -2.41
N SER A 666 -42.55 -0.90 -3.18
CA SER A 666 -41.84 -1.20 -4.42
C SER A 666 -42.03 -0.11 -5.49
N THR A 667 -43.26 0.38 -5.64
CA THR A 667 -43.57 1.48 -6.58
C THR A 667 -42.83 2.76 -6.18
N THR A 668 -42.78 3.07 -4.89
CA THR A 668 -42.01 4.22 -4.38
C THR A 668 -40.52 4.05 -4.65
N SER A 669 -39.97 2.86 -4.42
CA SER A 669 -38.58 2.51 -4.71
C SER A 669 -38.25 2.68 -6.20
N LEU A 670 -39.13 2.20 -7.09
CA LEU A 670 -38.99 2.33 -8.53
C LEU A 670 -38.91 3.81 -8.95
N LEU A 671 -39.82 4.65 -8.47
CA LEU A 671 -39.81 6.08 -8.77
C LEU A 671 -38.53 6.78 -8.27
N LEU A 672 -37.99 6.36 -7.12
CA LEU A 672 -36.74 6.90 -6.58
C LEU A 672 -35.53 6.51 -7.44
N PHE A 673 -35.44 5.27 -7.91
CA PHE A 673 -34.35 4.85 -8.79
C PHE A 673 -34.45 5.49 -10.19
N LEU A 674 -35.66 5.60 -10.75
CA LEU A 674 -35.88 6.39 -11.99
C LEU A 674 -35.49 7.86 -11.80
N SER A 675 -35.75 8.42 -10.61
CA SER A 675 -35.33 9.78 -10.27
C SER A 675 -33.80 9.94 -10.24
N ILE A 676 -33.04 8.88 -9.92
CA ILE A 676 -31.57 8.89 -9.98
C ILE A 676 -31.09 8.86 -11.44
N LEU A 677 -31.69 8.01 -12.28
CA LEU A 677 -31.33 7.88 -13.70
C LEU A 677 -31.57 9.16 -14.52
N THR A 678 -32.51 9.99 -14.10
CA THR A 678 -32.91 11.24 -14.78
C THR A 678 -32.21 12.50 -14.25
N THR A 679 -31.31 12.39 -13.27
CA THR A 679 -30.56 13.55 -12.74
C THR A 679 -29.44 14.02 -13.67
N ARG A 680 -28.99 15.26 -13.48
CA ARG A 680 -27.91 15.89 -14.27
C ARG A 680 -26.50 15.63 -13.71
N TYR A 681 -26.37 14.88 -12.62
CA TYR A 681 -25.09 14.50 -11.98
C TYR A 681 -24.08 15.65 -11.83
N ARG A 682 -24.50 16.80 -11.26
CA ARG A 682 -23.54 17.86 -10.89
C ARG A 682 -22.69 17.38 -9.72
N GLU A 683 -21.48 17.92 -9.56
CA GLU A 683 -20.58 17.53 -8.45
C GLU A 683 -21.29 17.68 -7.09
N GLU A 684 -21.97 18.81 -6.89
CA GLU A 684 -22.76 19.14 -5.70
C GLU A 684 -23.87 18.11 -5.40
N ASP A 685 -24.41 17.43 -6.42
CA ASP A 685 -25.49 16.46 -6.23
C ASP A 685 -25.00 15.18 -5.51
N PHE A 686 -23.68 14.89 -5.57
CA PHE A 686 -23.05 13.75 -4.89
C PHE A 686 -22.97 13.93 -3.37
N LEU A 687 -23.10 15.15 -2.84
CA LEU A 687 -23.01 15.40 -1.39
C LEU A 687 -24.14 14.71 -0.63
N TYR A 688 -25.38 14.97 -1.04
CA TYR A 688 -26.58 14.61 -0.28
C TYR A 688 -27.74 14.17 -1.16
N ARG A 689 -27.96 14.86 -2.29
CA ARG A 689 -29.15 14.65 -3.13
C ARG A 689 -29.20 13.25 -3.73
N LEU A 690 -28.10 12.78 -4.33
CA LEU A 690 -28.02 11.44 -4.92
C LEU A 690 -27.98 10.34 -3.86
N PRO A 691 -27.09 10.38 -2.83
CA PRO A 691 -27.07 9.36 -1.78
C PRO A 691 -28.41 9.23 -1.05
N LYS A 692 -29.09 10.34 -0.72
CA LYS A 692 -30.40 10.29 -0.07
C LYS A 692 -31.46 9.56 -0.89
N ARG A 693 -31.52 9.81 -2.20
CA ARG A 693 -32.46 9.10 -3.09
C ARG A 693 -32.15 7.60 -3.14
N LEU A 694 -30.86 7.25 -3.21
CA LEU A 694 -30.44 5.85 -3.21
C LEU A 694 -30.79 5.14 -1.89
N ILE A 695 -30.49 5.76 -0.75
CA ILE A 695 -30.81 5.22 0.58
C ILE A 695 -32.33 5.05 0.74
N LEU A 696 -33.12 6.05 0.37
CA LEU A 696 -34.58 5.96 0.45
C LEU A 696 -35.14 4.88 -0.48
N GLY A 697 -34.57 4.73 -1.69
CA GLY A 697 -34.94 3.66 -2.62
C GLY A 697 -34.65 2.28 -2.02
N LEU A 698 -33.42 2.04 -1.55
CA LEU A 698 -33.01 0.77 -0.96
C LEU A 698 -33.82 0.40 0.29
N THR A 699 -34.14 1.38 1.15
CA THR A 699 -34.97 1.14 2.34
C THR A 699 -36.41 0.76 1.98
N MET A 700 -37.01 1.43 0.99
CA MET A 700 -38.33 1.07 0.48
C MET A 700 -38.32 -0.30 -0.21
N LEU A 701 -37.25 -0.64 -0.95
CA LEU A 701 -37.09 -1.96 -1.55
C LEU A 701 -36.97 -3.06 -0.50
N PHE A 702 -36.21 -2.82 0.57
CA PHE A 702 -36.08 -3.78 1.67
C PHE A 702 -37.43 -4.03 2.37
N LEU A 703 -38.19 -2.96 2.63
CA LEU A 703 -39.54 -3.06 3.16
C LEU A 703 -40.44 -3.88 2.23
N SER A 704 -40.33 -3.64 0.92
CA SER A 704 -41.08 -4.35 -0.11
C SER A 704 -40.80 -5.85 -0.13
N VAL A 705 -39.53 -6.26 -0.16
CA VAL A 705 -39.11 -7.67 -0.17
C VAL A 705 -39.57 -8.38 1.09
N THR A 706 -39.39 -7.75 2.25
CA THR A 706 -39.80 -8.32 3.53
C THR A 706 -41.32 -8.54 3.57
N SER A 707 -42.08 -7.53 3.15
CA SER A 707 -43.54 -7.61 3.09
C SER A 707 -44.04 -8.65 2.08
N MET A 708 -43.38 -8.78 0.92
CA MET A 708 -43.66 -9.82 -0.07
C MET A 708 -43.45 -11.23 0.51
N MET A 709 -42.36 -11.45 1.24
CA MET A 709 -42.09 -12.74 1.90
C MET A 709 -43.14 -13.06 2.98
N VAL A 710 -43.60 -12.06 3.73
CA VAL A 710 -44.70 -12.23 4.70
C VAL A 710 -46.01 -12.57 4.01
N ALA A 711 -46.35 -11.87 2.91
CA ALA A 711 -47.53 -12.18 2.11
C ALA A 711 -47.48 -13.61 1.58
N PHE A 712 -46.35 -14.04 1.03
CA PHE A 712 -46.14 -15.42 0.56
C PHE A 712 -46.21 -16.47 1.68
N SER A 713 -45.73 -16.13 2.88
CA SER A 713 -45.87 -17.01 4.05
C SER A 713 -47.34 -17.20 4.44
N ALA A 714 -48.11 -16.11 4.42
CA ALA A 714 -49.52 -16.12 4.73
C ALA A 714 -50.34 -16.92 3.70
N THR A 715 -49.99 -16.84 2.41
CA THR A 715 -50.63 -17.65 1.36
C THR A 715 -50.34 -19.14 1.54
N LEU A 716 -49.09 -19.54 1.80
CA LEU A 716 -48.75 -20.94 2.08
C LEU A 716 -49.49 -21.48 3.31
N TYR A 717 -49.62 -20.67 4.36
CA TYR A 717 -50.40 -21.05 5.54
C TYR A 717 -51.90 -21.19 5.24
N LEU A 718 -52.48 -20.28 4.44
CA LEU A 718 -53.88 -20.37 4.01
C LEU A 718 -54.14 -21.65 3.20
N MET A 719 -53.22 -22.03 2.32
CA MET A 719 -53.38 -23.18 1.43
C MET A 719 -53.10 -24.53 2.12
N PHE A 720 -52.11 -24.61 3.01
CA PHE A 720 -51.62 -25.89 3.55
C PHE A 720 -51.64 -25.98 5.09
N GLY A 721 -51.73 -24.85 5.79
CA GLY A 721 -51.46 -24.77 7.23
C GLY A 721 -52.65 -24.96 8.16
N GLN A 722 -53.90 -24.84 7.67
CA GLN A 722 -55.08 -24.84 8.55
C GLN A 722 -55.32 -26.17 9.31
N GLU A 723 -54.77 -27.29 8.84
CA GLU A 723 -54.92 -28.60 9.50
C GLU A 723 -53.61 -29.24 9.99
N LYS A 724 -52.44 -28.65 9.67
CA LYS A 724 -51.12 -29.24 9.92
C LYS A 724 -50.13 -28.20 10.44
N ALA A 725 -50.19 -27.93 11.74
CA ALA A 725 -49.34 -26.94 12.42
C ALA A 725 -47.82 -27.16 12.22
N TRP A 726 -47.37 -28.40 11.99
CA TRP A 726 -45.95 -28.71 11.74
C TRP A 726 -45.41 -28.10 10.43
N ILE A 727 -46.28 -27.78 9.45
CA ILE A 727 -45.90 -27.14 8.18
C ILE A 727 -45.38 -25.71 8.39
N MET A 728 -45.68 -25.07 9.53
CA MET A 728 -45.19 -23.73 9.87
C MET A 728 -43.67 -23.67 10.04
N ILE A 729 -43.03 -24.75 10.50
CA ILE A 729 -41.59 -24.76 10.76
C ILE A 729 -40.81 -24.65 9.45
N PRO A 730 -41.06 -25.48 8.41
CA PRO A 730 -40.44 -25.31 7.09
C PRO A 730 -40.71 -23.94 6.47
N ILE A 731 -41.95 -23.43 6.52
CA ILE A 731 -42.31 -22.12 5.95
C ILE A 731 -41.53 -21.00 6.63
N ALA A 732 -41.47 -21.00 7.96
CA ALA A 732 -40.69 -20.01 8.72
C ALA A 732 -39.19 -20.09 8.37
N THR A 733 -38.62 -21.30 8.27
CA THR A 733 -37.21 -21.45 7.89
C THR A 733 -36.92 -20.98 6.46
N LEU A 734 -37.79 -21.30 5.51
CA LEU A 734 -37.61 -20.95 4.11
C LEU A 734 -37.80 -19.45 3.87
N THR A 735 -38.62 -18.78 4.66
CA THR A 735 -38.87 -17.32 4.55
C THR A 735 -37.78 -16.50 5.22
N CYS A 736 -37.19 -17.00 6.30
CA CYS A 736 -36.02 -16.37 6.93
C CYS A 736 -34.77 -16.39 6.03
N LEU A 737 -34.59 -17.39 5.17
CA LEU A 737 -33.39 -17.53 4.33
C LEU A 737 -33.20 -16.38 3.32
N PRO A 738 -34.19 -16.03 2.45
CA PRO A 738 -34.07 -14.88 1.55
C PRO A 738 -33.95 -13.55 2.26
N ILE A 739 -34.68 -13.36 3.37
CA ILE A 739 -34.60 -12.13 4.17
C ILE A 739 -33.20 -11.99 4.76
N ALA A 740 -32.66 -13.05 5.37
CA ALA A 740 -31.31 -13.06 5.90
C ALA A 740 -30.26 -12.83 4.80
N SER A 741 -30.41 -13.47 3.64
CA SER A 741 -29.52 -13.29 2.48
C SER A 741 -29.51 -11.82 2.01
N PHE A 742 -30.69 -11.23 1.84
CA PHE A 742 -30.81 -9.81 1.44
C PHE A 742 -30.19 -8.88 2.49
N VAL A 743 -30.44 -9.11 3.78
CA VAL A 743 -29.79 -8.36 4.86
C VAL A 743 -28.28 -8.51 4.79
N THR A 744 -27.74 -9.72 4.64
CA THR A 744 -26.28 -9.91 4.62
C THR A 744 -25.59 -9.26 3.43
N LEU A 745 -26.23 -9.24 2.25
CA LEU A 745 -25.62 -8.74 1.02
C LEU A 745 -25.82 -7.23 0.82
N GLN A 746 -26.98 -6.69 1.21
CA GLN A 746 -27.37 -5.30 0.90
C GLN A 746 -27.15 -4.34 2.07
N LEU A 747 -27.15 -4.85 3.31
CA LEU A 747 -26.95 -4.03 4.49
C LEU A 747 -25.58 -3.35 4.53
N PRO A 748 -24.45 -3.98 4.14
CA PRO A 748 -23.15 -3.31 4.14
C PRO A 748 -23.16 -2.04 3.28
N LEU A 749 -23.69 -2.13 2.05
CA LEU A 749 -23.82 -0.97 1.15
C LEU A 749 -24.72 0.12 1.75
N LEU A 750 -25.84 -0.26 2.35
CA LEU A 750 -26.76 0.70 2.98
C LEU A 750 -26.12 1.39 4.20
N VAL A 751 -25.36 0.64 5.00
CA VAL A 751 -24.62 1.16 6.16
C VAL A 751 -23.51 2.12 5.70
N ASP A 752 -22.76 1.77 4.65
CA ASP A 752 -21.73 2.64 4.08
C ASP A 752 -22.35 3.95 3.54
N LEU A 753 -23.47 3.88 2.82
CA LEU A 753 -24.19 5.05 2.33
C LEU A 753 -24.72 5.95 3.46
N ILE A 754 -25.34 5.36 4.49
CA ILE A 754 -25.89 6.11 5.62
C ILE A 754 -24.76 6.72 6.44
N SER A 755 -23.71 5.97 6.77
CA SER A 755 -22.58 6.48 7.54
C SER A 755 -21.82 7.58 6.79
N SER A 756 -21.62 7.45 5.48
CA SER A 756 -21.02 8.49 4.64
C SER A 756 -21.89 9.76 4.54
N THR A 757 -23.22 9.61 4.53
CA THR A 757 -24.15 10.75 4.29
C THR A 757 -24.66 11.42 5.58
N TYR A 758 -24.82 10.66 6.66
CA TYR A 758 -25.46 11.07 7.91
C TYR A 758 -24.67 10.66 9.16
N GLY A 759 -23.58 9.91 9.01
CA GLY A 759 -22.78 9.46 10.14
C GLY A 759 -22.07 10.61 10.84
N TYR A 760 -21.40 10.30 11.95
CA TYR A 760 -20.58 11.29 12.64
C TYR A 760 -19.59 11.90 11.66
N GLY A 761 -19.62 13.23 11.55
CA GLY A 761 -18.62 13.99 10.80
C GLY A 761 -17.24 13.54 11.25
N ILE A 762 -16.41 13.12 10.29
CA ILE A 762 -15.03 12.72 10.56
C ILE A 762 -14.19 13.94 10.98
N PHE A 763 -14.74 15.14 10.83
CA PHE A 763 -14.14 16.41 11.19
C PHE A 763 -14.61 16.87 12.57
N VAL A 764 -13.65 17.22 13.42
CA VAL A 764 -13.93 17.81 14.73
C VAL A 764 -14.12 19.31 14.57
N LYS A 765 -15.22 19.88 15.10
CA LYS A 765 -15.40 21.34 15.05
C LYS A 765 -14.40 22.06 15.95
N GLN A 766 -13.86 23.18 15.47
CA GLN A 766 -12.96 24.03 16.27
C GLN A 766 -13.62 24.55 17.56
N SER A 767 -14.94 24.75 17.57
CA SER A 767 -15.70 25.13 18.77
C SER A 767 -15.66 24.06 19.86
N ASP A 768 -15.65 22.79 19.45
CA ASP A 768 -15.78 21.65 20.35
C ASP A 768 -14.41 21.31 20.97
N CYS A 769 -13.32 21.63 20.27
CA CYS A 769 -11.97 21.58 20.83
C CYS A 769 -11.76 22.57 21.99
N LYS A 770 -12.34 23.78 21.90
CA LYS A 770 -12.17 24.84 22.92
C LYS A 770 -12.80 24.50 24.26
N MET A 771 -13.87 23.70 24.28
CA MET A 771 -14.50 23.23 25.53
C MET A 771 -13.72 22.11 26.23
N LYS A 772 -12.75 21.47 25.56
CA LYS A 772 -11.90 20.41 26.16
C LYS A 772 -10.61 20.92 26.78
N GLN A 773 -10.22 22.17 26.48
CA GLN A 773 -8.99 22.80 26.99
C GLN A 773 -9.25 23.76 28.17
N SER A 774 -10.52 24.06 28.48
CA SER A 774 -10.97 24.79 29.68
C SER A 774 -11.36 23.82 30.78
#